data_AF-A0A2V2VX18-F1
#
_entry.id   AF-A0A2V2VX18-F1
#
_cell.length_a   1.000
_cell.length_b   1.000
_cell.length_c   1.000
_cell.angle_alpha   90.00
_cell.angle_beta   90.00
_cell.angle_gamma   90.00
#
_symmetry.space_group_name_H-M   'P 1'
#
loop_
_entity.id
_entity.type
_entity.pdbx_description
1 polymer ?
#
loop_
_entity_poly.entity_id
_entity_poly.type
_entity_poly.pdbx_seq_one_letter_code
_entity_poly.pdbx_strand_id
1 'polypeptide(L)'
;MMLTLRSRMFGVRQLGLVFSSLHLHARHASNFGNGGNEMNLPTGGIGKKNADGENIVARTSETAGINGIYGNRAQNAIRGMLGPQGQADARESKAVPILGRATVGGTKYTCDRSTAFENWRHICSAPVGFHLSKLGSATCKMPNDINEAVESLQLQIIKGCNVFELDGSMSDVHQSVARAFYEALQAFELERDGFVIVFRCGIIKQQPFQEELTQVETSNTAVVRNRIVPIFERYKAASLPSMQLKSGFRISDLTEDQLARLNLRRVSKTAAAGLSPEWLEAFFTNVAYNTKLECIDVLLLDGFHTLFDERPNAHIDDDIFQIFAYLENQVRLGLLQYYGISSPYLAPHIQRDYPPLPPDAMVPDHIRNRRPLPPVINLYRIMELARRAGGDNHHLRFVQYPFNLTFSQALNKPLPYDGNHTLYSLTRALGLTALGYSPLEATDLMELPQRYHNFPMEADLKSLRMNFFTVCERCVLKEMEVKDSIEKGPSTLPPLEHLFVASVYLAAQRQFNNLFFFTSWATYYMIPRFRRALMRFKEASSTDLKEWCKQYEQLVNDMLRLRKRMFEHKFGKYALEKSHAIDRVSPTLAMCPMLNQKALNFATYGCDTVLAGFHVSRYFHEATELNPAKNGELPVPQEEIMALCDSAEVSFANCSPPDPYMLEPILTEGKLSKQKSKSLEYMVKIDPHNPKFPDIPEEVEPGDATTQTT
;
A
#
# COMPACT_ATOMS: atom_id res chain seq x y z
N MET A 1 26.41 -22.30 31.04
CA MET A 1 26.78 -21.73 32.36
C MET A 1 25.88 -20.52 32.58
N MET A 2 24.85 -20.67 33.42
CA MET A 2 23.85 -19.65 33.76
C MET A 2 24.49 -18.51 34.53
N LEU A 3 24.15 -17.26 34.22
CA LEU A 3 24.26 -16.15 35.17
C LEU A 3 23.13 -15.14 34.91
N THR A 4 22.21 -15.15 35.88
CA THR A 4 21.11 -14.22 36.12
C THR A 4 21.63 -12.89 36.66
N LEU A 5 21.01 -11.76 36.29
CA LEU A 5 21.23 -10.48 36.96
C LEU A 5 19.89 -9.81 37.29
N ARG A 6 19.73 -9.61 38.60
CA ARG A 6 18.56 -9.10 39.32
C ARG A 6 18.48 -7.57 39.25
N SER A 7 17.23 -7.11 39.23
CA SER A 7 16.76 -5.77 39.55
C SER A 7 17.26 -5.24 40.90
N ARG A 8 17.51 -3.93 41.00
CA ARG A 8 17.54 -3.18 42.25
C ARG A 8 16.79 -1.85 42.09
N MET A 9 15.71 -1.71 42.87
CA MET A 9 15.08 -0.45 43.26
C MET A 9 15.80 0.11 44.50
N PHE A 10 15.99 1.42 44.56
CA PHE A 10 16.08 2.35 45.71
C PHE A 10 16.31 3.74 45.08
N GLY A 11 15.78 4.88 45.48
CA GLY A 11 14.98 5.34 46.61
C GLY A 11 14.90 6.88 46.52
N VAL A 12 13.83 7.43 47.09
CA VAL A 12 13.32 8.81 47.04
C VAL A 12 14.30 9.89 47.54
N ARG A 13 14.27 11.09 46.93
CA ARG A 13 14.51 12.38 47.62
C ARG A 13 13.58 13.48 47.08
N GLN A 14 12.70 13.96 47.95
CA GLN A 14 11.93 15.21 47.82
C GLN A 14 12.84 16.42 48.07
N LEU A 15 12.62 17.50 47.32
CA LEU A 15 12.92 18.88 47.71
C LEU A 15 11.87 19.78 47.07
N GLY A 16 11.06 20.42 47.92
CA GLY A 16 10.05 21.38 47.51
C GLY A 16 10.63 22.78 47.35
N LEU A 17 9.94 23.60 46.57
CA LEU A 17 10.04 25.06 46.63
C LEU A 17 8.67 25.66 46.30
N VAL A 18 8.25 26.52 47.22
CA VAL A 18 7.03 27.32 47.29
C VAL A 18 7.17 28.53 46.37
N PHE A 19 6.11 28.95 45.66
CA PHE A 19 5.77 30.38 45.54
C PHE A 19 4.28 30.60 45.22
N SER A 20 3.74 31.58 45.94
CA SER A 20 2.38 32.10 46.01
C SER A 20 2.03 33.08 44.89
N SER A 21 0.76 33.19 44.52
CA SER A 21 0.14 34.51 44.21
C SER A 21 -1.38 34.49 44.33
N LEU A 22 -1.90 35.45 45.09
CA LEU A 22 -3.30 35.73 45.39
C LEU A 22 -4.06 36.43 44.24
N HIS A 23 -5.38 36.20 44.23
CA HIS A 23 -6.41 36.93 43.48
C HIS A 23 -6.55 38.40 43.88
N LEU A 24 -6.94 39.26 42.92
CA LEU A 24 -7.83 40.40 43.15
C LEU A 24 -8.46 40.90 41.84
N HIS A 25 -9.80 40.92 41.77
CA HIS A 25 -10.57 41.75 40.85
C HIS A 25 -11.74 42.38 41.62
N ALA A 26 -11.71 43.71 41.70
CA ALA A 26 -12.74 44.53 42.31
C ALA A 26 -13.66 45.12 41.21
N ARG A 27 -14.97 45.10 41.47
CA ARG A 27 -16.00 45.84 40.73
C ARG A 27 -16.13 47.26 41.31
N HIS A 28 -16.43 48.24 40.48
CA HIS A 28 -17.35 49.33 40.84
C HIS A 28 -18.00 49.96 39.59
N ALA A 29 -19.24 50.39 39.80
CA ALA A 29 -20.22 50.89 38.82
C ALA A 29 -20.36 52.42 38.87
N SER A 30 -20.94 53.02 37.83
CA SER A 30 -21.80 54.21 37.92
C SER A 30 -22.66 54.41 36.65
N ASN A 31 -23.78 55.12 36.85
CA ASN A 31 -25.05 55.13 36.09
C ASN A 31 -25.29 56.40 35.21
N PHE A 32 -26.41 56.35 34.45
CA PHE A 32 -27.30 57.41 33.89
C PHE A 32 -26.90 58.07 32.54
N GLY A 33 -27.78 58.30 31.55
CA GLY A 33 -29.22 58.05 31.35
C GLY A 33 -29.79 58.67 30.05
N ASN A 34 -31.03 58.23 29.69
CA ASN A 34 -32.13 58.85 28.90
C ASN A 34 -32.23 58.94 27.35
N GLY A 35 -33.39 58.44 26.85
CA GLY A 35 -34.20 58.88 25.69
C GLY A 35 -33.95 58.14 24.36
N GLY A 36 -34.90 57.64 23.56
CA GLY A 36 -36.37 57.62 23.51
C GLY A 36 -36.83 57.19 22.08
N ASN A 37 -38.03 56.60 21.97
CA ASN A 37 -38.87 56.29 20.78
C ASN A 37 -38.69 55.00 19.95
N GLU A 38 -39.51 54.01 20.35
CA GLU A 38 -40.54 53.26 19.60
C GLU A 38 -40.49 53.13 18.05
N MET A 39 -40.52 51.88 17.57
CA MET A 39 -41.68 51.38 16.81
C MET A 39 -41.79 49.85 16.91
N ASN A 40 -42.90 49.37 17.47
CA ASN A 40 -43.29 47.96 17.60
C ASN A 40 -43.99 47.44 16.33
N LEU A 41 -43.75 46.18 15.97
CA LEU A 41 -44.67 45.22 15.31
C LEU A 41 -44.11 43.78 15.54
N PRO A 42 -44.93 42.72 15.56
CA PRO A 42 -45.05 41.85 16.74
C PRO A 42 -44.45 40.43 16.59
N THR A 43 -43.93 39.94 17.72
CA THR A 43 -43.93 38.57 18.32
C THR A 43 -44.61 37.43 17.54
N GLY A 44 -44.10 36.18 17.48
CA GLY A 44 -43.12 35.46 18.30
C GLY A 44 -42.79 34.08 17.67
N GLY A 45 -41.95 33.21 18.25
CA GLY A 45 -41.42 33.22 19.60
C GLY A 45 -40.19 32.32 19.81
N ILE A 46 -39.46 32.69 20.88
CA ILE A 46 -38.81 31.85 21.90
C ILE A 46 -37.84 30.76 21.40
N GLY A 47 -36.58 31.16 21.23
CA GLY A 47 -35.41 30.29 21.39
C GLY A 47 -34.62 30.71 22.63
N LYS A 48 -34.56 29.84 23.64
CA LYS A 48 -33.77 30.02 24.86
C LYS A 48 -32.30 30.27 24.52
N LYS A 49 -31.72 31.35 25.07
CA LYS A 49 -30.27 31.54 25.16
C LYS A 49 -29.71 30.49 26.11
N ASN A 50 -29.01 29.48 25.59
CA ASN A 50 -28.07 28.71 26.39
C ASN A 50 -26.71 29.39 26.30
N ALA A 51 -26.16 29.68 27.48
CA ALA A 51 -24.78 30.05 27.67
C ALA A 51 -23.92 28.81 27.42
N ASP A 52 -23.23 28.75 26.28
CA ASP A 52 -22.14 27.81 26.00
C ASP A 52 -21.31 28.40 24.85
N GLY A 53 -20.33 29.24 25.19
CA GLY A 53 -19.40 29.84 24.24
C GLY A 53 -18.35 28.87 23.68
N GLU A 54 -18.30 27.63 24.18
CA GLU A 54 -17.24 26.66 23.83
C GLU A 54 -17.63 25.62 22.77
N ASN A 55 -18.89 25.59 22.29
CA ASN A 55 -19.34 24.56 21.33
C ASN A 55 -19.70 25.06 19.91
N ILE A 56 -19.55 26.36 19.64
CA ILE A 56 -19.92 26.92 18.32
C ILE A 56 -18.72 26.89 17.35
N VAL A 57 -17.49 27.06 17.84
CA VAL A 57 -16.28 27.11 17.00
C VAL A 57 -15.83 25.72 16.50
N ALA A 58 -16.07 24.67 17.30
CA ALA A 58 -15.79 23.28 16.90
C ALA A 58 -16.78 22.78 15.84
N ARG A 59 -18.06 23.21 15.89
CA ARG A 59 -19.07 22.83 14.89
C ARG A 59 -18.87 23.48 13.52
N THR A 60 -18.27 24.67 13.46
CA THR A 60 -18.02 25.36 12.19
C THR A 60 -16.82 24.77 11.42
N SER A 61 -15.83 24.22 12.10
CA SER A 61 -14.66 23.59 11.46
C SER A 61 -14.96 22.18 10.94
N GLU A 62 -15.78 21.40 11.63
CA GLU A 62 -16.29 20.11 11.13
C GLU A 62 -17.14 20.24 9.85
N THR A 63 -17.68 21.44 9.60
CA THR A 63 -18.53 21.77 8.44
C THR A 63 -17.82 22.68 7.42
N ALA A 64 -16.52 22.92 7.58
CA ALA A 64 -15.68 23.67 6.65
C ALA A 64 -14.90 22.75 5.70
N GLY A 65 -14.24 23.35 4.69
CA GLY A 65 -13.36 22.63 3.78
C GLY A 65 -14.03 21.49 3.03
N ILE A 66 -13.33 20.37 2.89
CA ILE A 66 -13.79 19.17 2.15
C ILE A 66 -15.10 18.65 2.75
N ASN A 67 -15.20 18.64 4.08
CA ASN A 67 -16.40 18.18 4.78
C ASN A 67 -17.62 19.06 4.52
N GLY A 68 -17.43 20.38 4.44
CA GLY A 68 -18.52 21.33 4.14
C GLY A 68 -19.10 21.15 2.74
N ILE A 69 -18.23 20.98 1.74
CA ILE A 69 -18.64 20.89 0.33
C ILE A 69 -19.09 19.49 -0.03
N TYR A 70 -18.32 18.48 0.35
CA TYR A 70 -18.54 17.09 -0.07
C TYR A 70 -19.18 16.22 1.01
N GLY A 71 -19.14 16.60 2.28
CA GLY A 71 -19.69 15.77 3.37
C GLY A 71 -21.20 15.57 3.27
N ASN A 72 -21.96 16.64 2.99
CA ASN A 72 -23.41 16.53 2.77
C ASN A 72 -23.72 15.67 1.55
N ARG A 73 -22.93 15.82 0.47
CA ARG A 73 -23.07 14.98 -0.72
C ARG A 73 -22.79 13.53 -0.38
N ALA A 74 -21.72 13.22 0.34
CA ALA A 74 -21.38 11.87 0.79
C ALA A 74 -22.44 11.25 1.70
N GLN A 75 -23.04 12.04 2.59
CA GLN A 75 -24.12 11.57 3.46
C GLN A 75 -25.42 11.33 2.67
N ASN A 76 -25.80 12.23 1.76
CA ASN A 76 -27.00 12.10 0.93
C ASN A 76 -26.88 10.95 -0.06
N ALA A 77 -25.71 10.81 -0.66
CA ALA A 77 -25.26 9.66 -1.40
C ALA A 77 -25.60 8.37 -0.63
N ILE A 78 -25.08 8.22 0.58
CA ILE A 78 -25.30 7.03 1.40
C ILE A 78 -26.76 6.86 1.83
N ARG A 79 -27.48 7.93 2.16
CA ARG A 79 -28.90 7.87 2.55
C ARG A 79 -29.82 7.46 1.40
N GLY A 80 -29.60 8.01 0.21
CA GLY A 80 -30.35 7.66 -1.01
C GLY A 80 -30.07 6.22 -1.45
N MET A 81 -28.89 5.73 -1.11
CA MET A 81 -28.52 4.33 -1.27
C MET A 81 -29.35 3.43 -0.31
N LEU A 82 -29.34 3.67 0.99
CA LEU A 82 -29.77 2.69 2.00
C LEU A 82 -31.25 2.20 1.93
N GLY A 83 -32.14 2.92 1.24
CA GLY A 83 -33.58 2.68 1.24
C GLY A 83 -34.22 2.87 2.63
N PRO A 84 -35.55 2.91 2.77
CA PRO A 84 -36.21 3.24 4.05
C PRO A 84 -35.88 2.30 5.20
N GLN A 85 -35.68 1.01 4.92
CA GLN A 85 -35.33 -0.01 5.93
C GLN A 85 -33.84 -0.03 6.28
N GLY A 86 -32.95 0.43 5.38
CA GLY A 86 -31.52 0.52 5.66
C GLY A 86 -31.10 1.75 6.45
N GLN A 87 -32.00 2.73 6.58
CA GLN A 87 -31.79 3.94 7.37
C GLN A 87 -31.68 3.65 8.88
N ALA A 88 -32.28 2.56 9.37
CA ALA A 88 -32.19 2.16 10.78
C ALA A 88 -30.83 1.51 11.15
N ASP A 89 -30.17 0.85 10.18
CA ASP A 89 -28.88 0.15 10.35
C ASP A 89 -27.68 0.93 9.78
N ALA A 90 -27.93 2.12 9.23
CA ALA A 90 -26.92 2.99 8.65
C ALA A 90 -25.95 3.45 9.74
N ARG A 91 -24.77 2.81 9.83
CA ARG A 91 -23.68 3.34 10.64
C ARG A 91 -23.25 4.67 10.02
N GLU A 92 -23.52 5.76 10.72
CA GLU A 92 -22.89 7.06 10.48
C GLU A 92 -21.36 6.88 10.35
N SER A 93 -20.71 7.73 9.55
CA SER A 93 -19.25 7.69 9.43
C SER A 93 -18.62 7.76 10.84
N LYS A 94 -17.86 6.73 11.18
CA LYS A 94 -17.09 6.65 12.44
C LYS A 94 -15.76 7.39 12.35
N ALA A 95 -15.46 8.02 11.22
CA ALA A 95 -14.28 8.84 11.07
C ALA A 95 -14.32 9.96 12.12
N VAL A 96 -13.16 10.20 12.73
CA VAL A 96 -12.91 11.31 13.63
C VAL A 96 -12.26 12.44 12.84
N PRO A 97 -12.59 13.71 13.13
CA PRO A 97 -12.14 14.83 12.34
C PRO A 97 -10.65 15.08 12.52
N ILE A 98 -9.96 15.34 11.41
CA ILE A 98 -8.58 15.84 11.38
C ILE A 98 -8.65 17.24 10.79
N LEU A 99 -8.76 18.24 11.66
CA LEU A 99 -9.04 19.63 11.29
C LEU A 99 -7.76 20.43 11.12
N GLY A 100 -7.76 21.40 10.21
CA GLY A 100 -6.61 22.19 9.82
C GLY A 100 -5.86 21.63 8.60
N ARG A 101 -4.71 22.26 8.32
CA ARG A 101 -3.88 22.00 7.15
C ARG A 101 -2.41 22.22 7.49
N ALA A 102 -1.49 21.58 6.78
CA ALA A 102 -0.06 21.76 6.99
C ALA A 102 0.35 23.23 6.83
N THR A 103 1.25 23.71 7.70
CA THR A 103 1.87 25.04 7.57
C THR A 103 3.39 24.93 7.60
N VAL A 104 4.08 25.95 7.07
CA VAL A 104 5.55 26.03 7.14
C VAL A 104 6.02 26.02 8.60
N GLY A 105 5.36 26.80 9.47
CA GLY A 105 5.70 26.88 10.90
C GLY A 105 5.49 25.56 11.63
N GLY A 106 4.31 24.94 11.46
CA GLY A 106 3.98 23.67 12.12
C GLY A 106 4.88 22.53 11.66
N THR A 107 5.09 22.38 10.34
CA THR A 107 5.95 21.32 9.80
C THR A 107 7.40 21.47 10.27
N LYS A 108 7.90 22.71 10.33
CA LYS A 108 9.22 23.01 10.91
C LYS A 108 9.30 22.61 12.37
N TYR A 109 8.34 23.05 13.20
CA TYR A 109 8.27 22.72 14.62
C TYR A 109 8.26 21.22 14.87
N THR A 110 7.48 20.48 14.09
CA THR A 110 7.37 19.01 14.20
C THR A 110 8.68 18.30 13.89
N CYS A 111 9.43 18.78 12.90
CA CYS A 111 10.76 18.23 12.62
C CYS A 111 11.81 18.67 13.66
N ASP A 112 11.79 19.93 14.12
CA ASP A 112 12.76 20.45 15.10
C ASP A 112 12.70 19.70 16.44
N ARG A 113 11.51 19.27 16.87
CA ARG A 113 11.36 18.48 18.11
C ARG A 113 11.74 16.99 17.96
N SER A 114 12.02 16.53 16.74
CA SER A 114 12.29 15.12 16.46
C SER A 114 13.78 14.80 16.60
N THR A 115 14.11 13.83 17.46
CA THR A 115 15.48 13.30 17.54
C THR A 115 15.89 12.51 16.29
N ALA A 116 14.95 12.16 15.41
CA ALA A 116 15.21 11.39 14.20
C ALA A 116 15.32 12.26 12.93
N PHE A 117 14.69 13.44 12.92
CA PHE A 117 14.50 14.24 11.70
C PHE A 117 14.88 15.72 11.82
N GLU A 118 15.37 16.20 12.96
CA GLU A 118 15.82 17.59 13.15
C GLU A 118 16.79 18.03 12.04
N ASN A 119 17.81 17.20 11.78
CA ASN A 119 18.84 17.42 10.76
C ASN A 119 18.62 16.55 9.50
N TRP A 120 17.59 15.69 9.50
CA TRP A 120 17.28 14.78 8.41
C TRP A 120 15.91 15.04 7.82
N ARG A 121 15.83 16.18 7.13
CA ARG A 121 14.61 16.68 6.51
C ARG A 121 14.92 17.40 5.20
N HIS A 122 13.89 17.54 4.38
CA HIS A 122 13.89 18.37 3.20
C HIS A 122 13.07 19.64 3.45
N ILE A 123 13.52 20.76 2.88
CA ILE A 123 12.77 22.01 2.88
C ILE A 123 12.29 22.23 1.45
N CYS A 124 10.98 22.16 1.23
CA CYS A 124 10.41 22.35 -0.09
C CYS A 124 10.69 23.77 -0.60
N SER A 125 10.97 23.91 -1.89
CA SER A 125 11.12 25.21 -2.54
C SER A 125 9.87 26.07 -2.38
N ALA A 126 10.05 27.40 -2.36
CA ALA A 126 8.93 28.34 -2.39
C ALA A 126 8.06 28.08 -3.65
N PRO A 127 6.72 28.22 -3.54
CA PRO A 127 5.95 28.73 -2.41
C PRO A 127 5.59 27.68 -1.33
N VAL A 128 5.97 26.40 -1.49
CA VAL A 128 5.56 25.32 -0.58
C VAL A 128 6.15 25.50 0.81
N GLY A 129 7.48 25.61 0.92
CA GLY A 129 8.19 25.89 2.17
C GLY A 129 8.07 24.85 3.29
N PHE A 130 7.33 23.75 3.09
CA PHE A 130 7.17 22.72 4.11
C PHE A 130 8.51 22.07 4.48
N HIS A 131 8.67 21.76 5.77
CA HIS A 131 9.76 20.92 6.26
C HIS A 131 9.26 19.48 6.30
N LEU A 132 9.75 18.63 5.40
CA LEU A 132 9.35 17.22 5.32
C LEU A 132 10.42 16.33 5.94
N SER A 133 10.04 15.40 6.82
CA SER A 133 10.95 14.34 7.26
C SER A 133 11.53 13.60 6.04
N LYS A 134 12.83 13.27 6.07
CA LYS A 134 13.48 12.61 4.94
C LYS A 134 12.89 11.23 4.64
N LEU A 135 12.39 10.57 5.70
CA LEU A 135 11.55 9.38 5.61
C LEU A 135 10.10 9.75 5.98
N GLY A 136 9.17 9.37 5.12
CA GLY A 136 7.73 9.45 5.35
C GLY A 136 7.06 8.07 5.33
N SER A 137 5.78 8.05 5.64
CA SER A 137 4.99 6.83 5.76
C SER A 137 4.11 6.60 4.54
N ALA A 138 4.07 5.37 4.01
CA ALA A 138 3.12 4.94 2.99
C ALA A 138 2.13 3.90 3.56
N THR A 139 0.84 4.14 3.38
CA THR A 139 -0.24 3.31 3.97
C THR A 139 -0.70 2.14 3.09
N CYS A 140 -0.11 1.94 1.90
CA CYS A 140 -0.55 0.98 0.88
C CYS A 140 -0.56 -0.50 1.30
N LYS A 141 0.06 -0.85 2.45
CA LYS A 141 0.13 -2.22 3.00
C LYS A 141 -0.60 -2.42 4.33
N MET A 142 -1.21 -1.36 4.88
CA MET A 142 -1.97 -1.43 6.12
C MET A 142 -3.18 -2.40 6.10
N PRO A 143 -3.86 -2.68 4.96
CA PRO A 143 -5.01 -3.59 4.96
C PRO A 143 -4.70 -5.03 5.40
N ASN A 144 -3.43 -5.43 5.45
CA ASN A 144 -3.03 -6.79 5.83
C ASN A 144 -3.17 -7.05 7.34
N ASP A 145 -2.84 -6.06 8.15
CA ASP A 145 -3.04 -6.06 9.60
C ASP A 145 -3.29 -4.63 10.07
N ILE A 146 -4.57 -4.27 10.17
CA ILE A 146 -4.99 -2.89 10.48
C ILE A 146 -4.57 -2.49 11.89
N ASN A 147 -4.60 -3.41 12.86
CA ASN A 147 -4.32 -3.09 14.25
C ASN A 147 -2.83 -2.78 14.43
N GLU A 148 -1.95 -3.67 13.96
CA GLU A 148 -0.50 -3.44 14.01
C GLU A 148 -0.09 -2.19 13.22
N ALA A 149 -0.75 -1.95 12.09
CA ALA A 149 -0.49 -0.77 11.28
C ALA A 149 -0.91 0.55 11.95
N VAL A 150 -2.02 0.56 12.69
CA VAL A 150 -2.48 1.73 13.46
C VAL A 150 -1.48 2.06 14.57
N GLU A 151 -1.03 1.07 15.34
CA GLU A 151 -0.01 1.26 16.38
C GLU A 151 1.30 1.81 15.79
N SER A 152 1.74 1.23 14.66
CA SER A 152 2.93 1.69 13.95
C SER A 152 2.78 3.13 13.46
N LEU A 153 1.60 3.51 12.96
CA LEU A 153 1.31 4.86 12.49
C LEU A 153 1.39 5.87 13.64
N GLN A 154 0.83 5.55 14.81
CA GLN A 154 0.91 6.40 16.00
C GLN A 154 2.36 6.61 16.42
N LEU A 155 3.16 5.54 16.48
CA LEU A 155 4.60 5.62 16.79
C LEU A 155 5.34 6.58 15.84
N GLN A 156 5.07 6.50 14.54
CA GLN A 156 5.69 7.37 13.54
C GLN A 156 5.40 8.85 13.79
N ILE A 157 4.14 9.19 14.07
CA ILE A 157 3.69 10.55 14.38
C ILE A 157 4.42 11.09 15.62
N ILE A 158 4.50 10.28 16.68
CA ILE A 158 5.12 10.66 17.95
C ILE A 158 6.61 10.94 17.77
N LYS A 159 7.28 10.13 16.95
CA LYS A 159 8.70 10.24 16.63
C LYS A 159 9.04 11.36 15.65
N GLY A 160 8.04 12.10 15.16
CA GLY A 160 8.22 13.28 14.33
C GLY A 160 8.36 13.00 12.83
N CYS A 161 8.01 11.79 12.37
CA CYS A 161 7.69 11.60 10.96
C CYS A 161 6.46 12.46 10.65
N ASN A 162 6.54 13.32 9.64
CA ASN A 162 5.52 14.33 9.43
C ASN A 162 4.90 14.34 8.03
N VAL A 163 5.28 13.40 7.16
CA VAL A 163 4.69 13.25 5.83
C VAL A 163 4.11 11.84 5.66
N PHE A 164 2.82 11.78 5.35
CA PHE A 164 2.04 10.54 5.32
C PHE A 164 1.28 10.42 4.01
N GLU A 165 1.52 9.33 3.31
CA GLU A 165 0.85 9.00 2.06
C GLU A 165 -0.33 8.03 2.28
N LEU A 166 -1.52 8.50 1.91
CA LEU A 166 -2.75 7.73 1.88
C LEU A 166 -3.05 7.25 0.45
N ASP A 167 -3.07 5.93 0.25
CA ASP A 167 -3.45 5.32 -1.02
C ASP A 167 -4.97 5.46 -1.21
N GLY A 168 -5.39 6.24 -2.20
CA GLY A 168 -6.79 6.47 -2.53
C GLY A 168 -7.55 5.22 -2.96
N SER A 169 -6.85 4.19 -3.45
CA SER A 169 -7.47 2.91 -3.80
C SER A 169 -7.85 2.06 -2.58
N MET A 170 -7.38 2.45 -1.38
CA MET A 170 -7.54 1.69 -0.13
C MET A 170 -8.46 2.41 0.87
N SER A 171 -9.66 2.83 0.44
CA SER A 171 -10.62 3.55 1.29
C SER A 171 -11.05 2.79 2.55
N ASP A 172 -10.99 1.45 2.53
CA ASP A 172 -11.40 0.60 3.65
C ASP A 172 -10.53 0.82 4.92
N VAL A 173 -9.30 1.35 4.79
CA VAL A 173 -8.42 1.63 5.94
C VAL A 173 -8.40 3.11 6.34
N HIS A 174 -8.95 4.02 5.53
CA HIS A 174 -8.89 5.47 5.74
C HIS A 174 -9.49 5.90 7.08
N GLN A 175 -10.59 5.28 7.54
CA GLN A 175 -11.18 5.58 8.85
C GLN A 175 -10.25 5.19 10.01
N SER A 176 -9.55 4.06 9.87
CA SER A 176 -8.60 3.58 10.88
C SER A 176 -7.35 4.47 10.94
N VAL A 177 -6.85 4.90 9.77
CA VAL A 177 -5.76 5.88 9.65
C VAL A 177 -6.17 7.21 10.28
N ALA A 178 -7.37 7.71 9.97
CA ALA A 178 -7.85 8.97 10.51
C ALA A 178 -7.96 8.93 12.04
N ARG A 179 -8.47 7.81 12.57
CA ARG A 179 -8.54 7.55 14.01
C ARG A 179 -7.17 7.49 14.67
N ALA A 180 -6.23 6.76 14.08
CA ALA A 180 -4.87 6.66 14.58
C ALA A 180 -4.21 8.05 14.67
N PHE A 181 -4.40 8.88 13.63
CA PHE A 181 -3.90 10.25 13.60
C PHE A 181 -4.50 11.09 14.72
N TYR A 182 -5.83 11.10 14.84
CA TYR A 182 -6.53 11.84 15.88
C TYR A 182 -6.07 11.44 17.29
N GLU A 183 -6.01 10.13 17.57
CA GLU A 183 -5.57 9.61 18.86
C GLU A 183 -4.11 10.00 19.17
N ALA A 184 -3.21 9.94 18.18
CA ALA A 184 -1.82 10.36 18.36
C ALA A 184 -1.69 11.88 18.59
N LEU A 185 -2.42 12.70 17.84
CA LEU A 185 -2.39 14.15 18.01
C LEU A 185 -2.88 14.56 19.40
N GLN A 186 -3.99 13.96 19.86
CA GLN A 186 -4.55 14.23 21.18
C GLN A 186 -3.63 13.74 22.30
N ALA A 187 -3.10 12.52 22.20
CA ALA A 187 -2.29 11.93 23.27
C ALA A 187 -0.95 12.63 23.49
N PHE A 188 -0.42 13.32 22.48
CA PHE A 188 0.89 13.96 22.51
C PHE A 188 0.84 15.47 22.33
N GLU A 189 -0.35 16.07 22.42
CA GLU A 189 -0.56 17.52 22.30
C GLU A 189 0.06 18.10 21.02
N LEU A 190 -0.15 17.39 19.90
CA LEU A 190 0.39 17.77 18.59
C LEU A 190 -0.67 18.44 17.74
N GLU A 191 -0.25 19.42 16.96
CA GLU A 191 -1.13 20.16 16.05
C GLU A 191 -1.10 19.57 14.64
N ARG A 192 -2.26 19.56 13.97
CA ARG A 192 -2.41 19.05 12.60
C ARG A 192 -1.56 19.81 11.58
N ASP A 193 -1.25 21.08 11.85
CA ASP A 193 -0.44 21.91 10.95
C ASP A 193 1.02 21.46 10.86
N GLY A 194 1.44 20.58 11.77
CA GLY A 194 2.72 19.89 11.79
C GLY A 194 2.92 18.82 10.73
N PHE A 195 1.84 18.36 10.10
CA PHE A 195 1.80 17.14 9.33
C PHE A 195 1.34 17.39 7.89
N VAL A 196 1.96 16.73 6.92
CA VAL A 196 1.61 16.78 5.51
C VAL A 196 0.93 15.46 5.12
N ILE A 197 -0.35 15.55 4.75
CA ILE A 197 -1.12 14.42 4.25
C ILE A 197 -1.12 14.45 2.72
N VAL A 198 -0.45 13.45 2.15
CA VAL A 198 -0.37 13.21 0.71
C VAL A 198 -1.40 12.16 0.32
N PHE A 199 -2.27 12.44 -0.63
CA PHE A 199 -3.15 11.43 -1.22
C PHE A 199 -2.67 11.02 -2.60
N ARG A 200 -2.71 9.73 -2.90
CA ARG A 200 -2.58 9.23 -4.28
C ARG A 200 -3.96 8.92 -4.83
N CYS A 201 -4.33 9.54 -5.93
CA CYS A 201 -5.63 9.39 -6.58
C CYS A 201 -5.44 9.03 -8.05
N GLY A 202 -6.30 8.15 -8.57
CA GLY A 202 -6.36 7.84 -10.00
C GLY A 202 -6.42 6.35 -10.27
N ILE A 203 -5.79 5.50 -9.44
CA ILE A 203 -5.83 4.04 -9.64
C ILE A 203 -6.98 3.41 -8.87
N ILE A 204 -7.75 2.57 -9.56
CA ILE A 204 -8.81 1.73 -9.00
C ILE A 204 -8.35 0.29 -9.10
N LYS A 205 -8.33 -0.42 -7.95
CA LYS A 205 -7.87 -1.80 -7.86
C LYS A 205 -9.04 -2.74 -7.58
N GLN A 206 -9.10 -3.83 -8.35
CA GLN A 206 -9.96 -4.96 -8.06
C GLN A 206 -9.42 -5.73 -6.86
N GLN A 207 -10.29 -6.03 -5.88
CA GLN A 207 -9.90 -6.76 -4.69
C GLN A 207 -9.67 -8.25 -5.02
N PRO A 208 -8.58 -8.88 -4.51
CA PRO A 208 -8.23 -10.26 -4.87
C PRO A 208 -9.30 -11.31 -4.57
N PHE A 209 -10.17 -11.08 -3.57
CA PHE A 209 -11.08 -12.10 -3.02
C PHE A 209 -12.56 -11.91 -3.41
N GLN A 210 -12.85 -11.46 -4.64
CA GLN A 210 -14.23 -11.30 -5.12
C GLN A 210 -14.74 -12.45 -6.00
N GLU A 211 -13.88 -13.43 -6.30
CA GLU A 211 -14.20 -14.51 -7.24
C GLU A 211 -15.43 -15.35 -6.85
N GLU A 212 -15.73 -15.50 -5.56
CA GLU A 212 -16.74 -16.44 -5.07
C GLU A 212 -17.93 -15.81 -4.32
N LEU A 213 -17.86 -14.55 -3.90
CA LEU A 213 -19.04 -13.86 -3.37
C LEU A 213 -20.16 -13.81 -4.43
N THR A 214 -19.78 -13.77 -5.70
CA THR A 214 -20.66 -13.79 -6.87
C THR A 214 -21.22 -15.18 -7.20
N GLN A 215 -20.54 -16.28 -6.86
CA GLN A 215 -21.09 -17.64 -7.08
C GLN A 215 -22.06 -18.11 -5.99
N VAL A 216 -22.04 -17.47 -4.81
CA VAL A 216 -23.06 -17.69 -3.76
C VAL A 216 -24.46 -17.20 -4.22
N GLU A 217 -24.53 -16.35 -5.25
CA GLU A 217 -25.79 -15.82 -5.80
C GLU A 217 -26.62 -16.87 -6.56
N THR A 218 -26.04 -18.01 -6.95
CA THR A 218 -26.77 -19.11 -7.60
C THR A 218 -27.40 -20.13 -6.64
N SER A 219 -27.24 -19.97 -5.32
CA SER A 219 -27.91 -20.80 -4.31
C SER A 219 -29.37 -20.34 -4.11
N ASN A 220 -30.31 -21.08 -4.71
CA ASN A 220 -31.77 -20.86 -4.76
C ASN A 220 -32.53 -20.96 -3.41
N THR A 221 -32.00 -20.43 -2.31
CA THR A 221 -32.76 -20.37 -1.04
C THR A 221 -33.36 -18.98 -0.82
N ALA A 222 -34.69 -18.90 -0.90
CA ALA A 222 -35.48 -17.66 -0.78
C ALA A 222 -35.23 -16.84 0.50
N VAL A 223 -34.72 -17.48 1.56
CA VAL A 223 -34.39 -16.83 2.84
C VAL A 223 -33.14 -15.92 2.74
N VAL A 224 -32.25 -16.17 1.77
CA VAL A 224 -31.05 -15.35 1.52
C VAL A 224 -31.38 -14.13 0.64
N ARG A 225 -32.34 -14.24 -0.30
CA ARG A 225 -32.82 -13.11 -1.13
C ARG A 225 -33.38 -11.97 -0.27
N ASN A 226 -34.15 -12.26 0.77
CA ASN A 226 -34.79 -11.22 1.60
C ASN A 226 -33.83 -10.50 2.56
N ARG A 227 -32.60 -10.99 2.75
CA ARG A 227 -31.55 -10.27 3.51
C ARG A 227 -30.59 -9.46 2.63
N ILE A 228 -30.61 -9.68 1.31
CA ILE A 228 -29.63 -9.13 0.36
C ILE A 228 -30.24 -8.10 -0.59
N VAL A 229 -31.55 -8.16 -0.87
CA VAL A 229 -32.25 -7.16 -1.71
C VAL A 229 -32.15 -5.72 -1.18
N PRO A 230 -32.13 -5.44 0.15
CA PRO A 230 -31.94 -4.08 0.62
C PRO A 230 -30.53 -3.55 0.43
N ILE A 231 -29.55 -4.34 -0.02
CA ILE A 231 -28.13 -3.95 -0.21
C ILE A 231 -27.87 -3.40 -1.62
N PHE A 232 -28.68 -3.79 -2.60
CA PHE A 232 -28.43 -3.51 -4.03
C PHE A 232 -28.98 -2.17 -4.52
N GLU A 233 -30.12 -1.69 -4.00
CA GLU A 233 -30.54 -0.31 -4.28
C GLU A 233 -29.68 0.72 -3.52
N ARG A 234 -28.81 0.23 -2.61
CA ARG A 234 -27.79 1.00 -1.89
C ARG A 234 -26.52 1.36 -2.62
N TYR A 235 -26.54 1.39 -3.94
CA TYR A 235 -25.30 1.62 -4.69
C TYR A 235 -25.44 2.63 -5.82
N LYS A 236 -26.61 3.27 -6.00
CA LYS A 236 -26.93 3.97 -7.25
C LYS A 236 -26.93 5.51 -7.24
N ALA A 237 -26.75 6.20 -6.10
CA ALA A 237 -27.08 7.64 -6.03
C ALA A 237 -25.95 8.56 -5.51
N ALA A 238 -24.71 8.09 -5.53
CA ALA A 238 -23.91 8.35 -4.35
C ALA A 238 -22.41 8.13 -4.53
N SER A 239 -21.78 8.92 -5.40
CA SER A 239 -20.32 8.96 -5.55
C SER A 239 -19.68 7.59 -5.65
N LEU A 240 -19.67 6.96 -6.83
CA LEU A 240 -18.84 5.78 -6.98
C LEU A 240 -17.88 5.95 -8.14
N PRO A 241 -16.60 5.56 -7.91
CA PRO A 241 -16.20 4.47 -7.02
C PRO A 241 -14.88 4.63 -6.23
N SER A 242 -14.99 4.55 -4.90
CA SER A 242 -14.43 3.38 -4.19
C SER A 242 -15.48 2.27 -4.16
N MET A 243 -15.76 1.73 -5.34
CA MET A 243 -16.48 0.48 -5.43
C MET A 243 -15.61 -0.59 -4.81
N GLN A 244 -16.09 -1.08 -3.68
CA GLN A 244 -16.23 -2.52 -3.57
C GLN A 244 -16.98 -3.00 -4.82
N LEU A 245 -16.28 -3.74 -5.67
CA LEU A 245 -16.84 -4.54 -6.74
C LEU A 245 -17.70 -5.73 -6.21
N LYS A 246 -18.69 -5.46 -5.35
CA LYS A 246 -19.39 -6.49 -4.58
C LYS A 246 -20.73 -6.97 -5.17
N SER A 247 -20.90 -6.86 -6.49
CA SER A 247 -21.82 -7.71 -7.27
C SER A 247 -21.65 -7.45 -8.78
N GLY A 248 -20.93 -8.33 -9.47
CA GLY A 248 -20.99 -8.46 -10.94
C GLY A 248 -20.06 -7.59 -11.81
N PHE A 249 -19.39 -6.57 -11.28
CA PHE A 249 -18.46 -5.73 -12.07
C PHE A 249 -17.01 -6.14 -11.81
N ARG A 250 -16.19 -6.46 -12.82
CA ARG A 250 -14.77 -6.80 -12.64
C ARG A 250 -13.92 -6.11 -13.70
N ILE A 251 -12.87 -5.41 -13.28
CA ILE A 251 -11.92 -4.77 -14.22
C ILE A 251 -11.30 -5.82 -15.14
N SER A 252 -11.09 -7.04 -14.64
CA SER A 252 -10.59 -8.18 -15.41
C SER A 252 -11.50 -8.60 -16.57
N ASP A 253 -12.79 -8.30 -16.49
CA ASP A 253 -13.80 -8.83 -17.41
C ASP A 253 -14.26 -7.76 -18.42
N LEU A 254 -13.83 -6.50 -18.25
CA LEU A 254 -14.19 -5.40 -19.13
C LEU A 254 -13.29 -5.33 -20.36
N THR A 255 -13.85 -4.99 -21.51
CA THR A 255 -13.06 -4.62 -22.68
C THR A 255 -12.51 -3.20 -22.54
N GLU A 256 -11.50 -2.83 -23.33
CA GLU A 256 -11.00 -1.45 -23.38
C GLU A 256 -12.11 -0.45 -23.74
N ASP A 257 -13.01 -0.80 -24.67
CA ASP A 257 -14.15 0.04 -25.02
C ASP A 257 -15.12 0.27 -23.85
N GLN A 258 -15.35 -0.76 -23.03
CA GLN A 258 -16.21 -0.65 -21.85
C GLN A 258 -15.55 0.21 -20.78
N LEU A 259 -14.23 0.10 -20.59
CA LEU A 259 -13.47 1.00 -19.71
C LEU A 259 -13.52 2.44 -20.21
N ALA A 260 -13.29 2.66 -21.51
CA ALA A 260 -13.30 4.00 -22.10
C ALA A 260 -14.64 4.71 -21.95
N ARG A 261 -15.77 4.00 -22.09
CA ARG A 261 -17.12 4.55 -21.83
C ARG A 261 -17.34 5.02 -20.38
N LEU A 262 -16.49 4.58 -19.46
CA LEU A 262 -16.50 4.96 -18.05
C LEU A 262 -15.38 5.97 -17.73
N ASN A 263 -14.72 6.52 -18.75
CA ASN A 263 -13.51 7.35 -18.61
C ASN A 263 -12.39 6.65 -17.82
N LEU A 264 -12.29 5.32 -18.00
CA LEU A 264 -11.26 4.50 -17.40
C LEU A 264 -10.27 4.00 -18.46
N ARG A 265 -9.01 3.86 -18.04
CA ARG A 265 -7.94 3.32 -18.87
C ARG A 265 -7.26 2.15 -18.17
N ARG A 266 -7.01 1.05 -18.86
CA ARG A 266 -6.43 -0.14 -18.22
C ARG A 266 -4.99 0.11 -17.79
N VAL A 267 -4.67 -0.29 -16.56
CA VAL A 267 -3.30 -0.27 -16.00
C VAL A 267 -2.77 -1.69 -15.88
N SER A 268 -3.61 -2.63 -15.46
CA SER A 268 -3.30 -4.06 -15.42
C SER A 268 -4.58 -4.89 -15.59
N LYS A 269 -4.46 -6.22 -15.50
CA LYS A 269 -5.62 -7.13 -15.52
C LYS A 269 -6.66 -6.74 -14.46
N THR A 270 -6.21 -6.30 -13.29
CA THR A 270 -7.05 -6.04 -12.12
C THR A 270 -7.05 -4.57 -11.69
N ALA A 271 -6.53 -3.65 -12.51
CA ALA A 271 -6.50 -2.23 -12.18
C ALA A 271 -6.74 -1.33 -13.40
N ALA A 272 -7.38 -0.19 -13.16
CA ALA A 272 -7.63 0.85 -14.15
C ALA A 272 -7.37 2.24 -13.56
N ALA A 273 -7.03 3.20 -14.41
CA ALA A 273 -6.85 4.60 -14.07
C ALA A 273 -8.13 5.40 -14.41
N GLY A 274 -8.67 6.13 -13.44
CA GLY A 274 -9.75 7.11 -13.57
C GLY A 274 -9.22 8.50 -13.32
N LEU A 275 -8.67 9.11 -14.38
CA LEU A 275 -8.14 10.48 -14.37
C LEU A 275 -9.03 11.35 -15.24
N SER A 276 -10.08 11.89 -14.63
CA SER A 276 -10.97 12.92 -15.19
C SER A 276 -11.56 13.75 -14.05
N PRO A 277 -12.10 14.95 -14.32
CA PRO A 277 -12.76 15.77 -13.30
C PRO A 277 -13.85 15.03 -12.52
N GLU A 278 -14.64 14.17 -13.17
CA GLU A 278 -15.71 13.39 -12.54
C GLU A 278 -15.15 12.36 -11.54
N TRP A 279 -14.06 11.70 -11.92
CA TRP A 279 -13.37 10.73 -11.07
C TRP A 279 -12.70 11.40 -9.88
N LEU A 280 -12.12 12.58 -10.07
CA LEU A 280 -11.55 13.38 -8.98
C LEU A 280 -12.64 13.86 -8.01
N GLU A 281 -13.79 14.29 -8.52
CA GLU A 281 -14.93 14.69 -7.68
C GLU A 281 -15.47 13.55 -6.83
N ALA A 282 -15.55 12.34 -7.40
CA ALA A 282 -15.88 11.12 -6.67
C ALA A 282 -14.84 10.82 -5.59
N PHE A 283 -13.56 10.99 -5.89
CA PHE A 283 -12.48 10.82 -4.94
C PHE A 283 -12.57 11.79 -3.75
N PHE A 284 -12.76 13.09 -3.97
CA PHE A 284 -12.95 14.07 -2.88
C PHE A 284 -14.16 13.73 -1.99
N THR A 285 -15.25 13.24 -2.59
CA THR A 285 -16.44 12.80 -1.86
C THR A 285 -16.13 11.60 -0.95
N ASN A 286 -15.32 10.66 -1.43
CA ASN A 286 -14.88 9.51 -0.65
C ASN A 286 -13.95 9.91 0.51
N VAL A 287 -12.99 10.79 0.27
CA VAL A 287 -12.09 11.31 1.32
C VAL A 287 -12.90 11.99 2.43
N ALA A 288 -13.87 12.84 2.08
CA ALA A 288 -14.77 13.50 3.03
C ALA A 288 -15.48 12.49 3.94
N TYR A 289 -16.00 11.40 3.34
CA TYR A 289 -16.71 10.36 4.08
C TYR A 289 -15.81 9.60 5.04
N ASN A 290 -14.61 9.22 4.60
CA ASN A 290 -13.78 8.24 5.30
C ASN A 290 -12.72 8.84 6.23
N THR A 291 -12.35 10.12 6.07
CA THR A 291 -11.28 10.73 6.88
C THR A 291 -11.73 11.96 7.67
N LYS A 292 -12.83 12.60 7.27
CA LYS A 292 -13.23 13.92 7.79
C LYS A 292 -12.09 14.96 7.79
N LEU A 293 -11.20 14.91 6.80
CA LEU A 293 -10.18 15.94 6.61
C LEU A 293 -10.81 17.27 6.20
N GLU A 294 -10.29 18.37 6.72
CA GLU A 294 -10.66 19.71 6.25
C GLU A 294 -10.01 20.03 4.89
N CYS A 295 -8.74 19.66 4.73
CA CYS A 295 -7.93 19.95 3.55
C CYS A 295 -6.97 18.79 3.24
N ILE A 296 -6.75 18.52 1.96
CA ILE A 296 -5.65 17.68 1.48
C ILE A 296 -4.42 18.58 1.25
N ASP A 297 -3.28 18.24 1.86
CA ASP A 297 -2.08 19.06 1.68
C ASP A 297 -1.45 18.84 0.30
N VAL A 298 -1.36 17.58 -0.13
CA VAL A 298 -0.83 17.23 -1.46
C VAL A 298 -1.69 16.15 -2.10
N LEU A 299 -2.14 16.36 -3.34
CA LEU A 299 -2.80 15.34 -4.16
C LEU A 299 -1.90 14.92 -5.32
N LEU A 300 -1.56 13.64 -5.41
CA LEU A 300 -0.78 13.06 -6.51
C LEU A 300 -1.70 12.29 -7.46
N LEU A 301 -1.64 12.64 -8.74
CA LEU A 301 -2.34 11.93 -9.81
C LEU A 301 -1.56 10.67 -10.19
N ASP A 302 -2.02 9.52 -9.72
CA ASP A 302 -1.47 8.20 -10.00
C ASP A 302 -2.06 7.60 -11.27
N GLY A 303 -1.27 6.78 -11.98
CA GLY A 303 -1.66 6.28 -13.30
C GLY A 303 -1.59 7.33 -14.42
N PHE A 304 -0.89 8.46 -14.20
CA PHE A 304 -0.83 9.59 -15.13
C PHE A 304 -0.32 9.20 -16.53
N HIS A 305 0.58 8.23 -16.61
CA HIS A 305 1.09 7.69 -17.88
C HIS A 305 0.00 7.10 -18.79
N THR A 306 -1.14 6.67 -18.24
CA THR A 306 -2.23 6.12 -19.03
C THR A 306 -2.92 7.17 -19.90
N LEU A 307 -2.77 8.46 -19.61
CA LEU A 307 -3.29 9.53 -20.46
C LEU A 307 -2.59 9.60 -21.82
N PHE A 308 -1.39 9.01 -21.95
CA PHE A 308 -0.61 8.96 -23.18
C PHE A 308 -0.97 7.71 -24.00
N ASP A 309 -2.21 7.65 -24.47
CA ASP A 309 -2.87 6.49 -25.10
C ASP A 309 -2.92 6.56 -26.64
N GLU A 310 -1.84 7.02 -27.27
CA GLU A 310 -1.65 7.16 -28.74
C GLU A 310 -2.63 8.11 -29.46
N ARG A 311 -3.61 8.69 -28.76
CA ARG A 311 -4.44 9.77 -29.28
C ARG A 311 -3.59 10.98 -29.67
N PRO A 312 -4.11 11.87 -30.55
CA PRO A 312 -3.43 13.11 -30.89
C PRO A 312 -3.05 13.91 -29.64
N ASN A 313 -1.83 14.46 -29.62
CA ASN A 313 -1.30 15.20 -28.47
C ASN A 313 -2.24 16.31 -27.98
N ALA A 314 -2.97 16.98 -28.88
CA ALA A 314 -3.95 18.01 -28.53
C ALA A 314 -5.06 17.48 -27.61
N HIS A 315 -5.60 16.28 -27.88
CA HIS A 315 -6.63 15.69 -27.02
C HIS A 315 -6.09 15.29 -25.65
N ILE A 316 -4.85 14.77 -25.62
CA ILE A 316 -4.16 14.43 -24.37
C ILE A 316 -3.91 15.70 -23.55
N ASP A 317 -3.45 16.77 -24.20
CA ASP A 317 -3.21 18.08 -23.57
C ASP A 317 -4.50 18.68 -23.01
N ASP A 318 -5.61 18.57 -23.74
CA ASP A 318 -6.92 19.05 -23.30
C ASP A 318 -7.42 18.25 -22.09
N ASP A 319 -7.27 16.93 -22.07
CA ASP A 319 -7.63 16.08 -20.91
C ASP A 319 -6.82 16.49 -19.67
N ILE A 320 -5.49 16.64 -19.81
CA ILE A 320 -4.60 17.07 -18.71
C ILE A 320 -4.94 18.48 -18.25
N PHE A 321 -5.20 19.40 -19.19
CA PHE A 321 -5.58 20.77 -18.88
C PHE A 321 -6.89 20.83 -18.07
N GLN A 322 -7.91 20.06 -18.45
CA GLN A 322 -9.17 19.99 -17.70
C GLN A 322 -8.97 19.46 -16.28
N ILE A 323 -8.12 18.43 -16.12
CA ILE A 323 -7.76 17.90 -14.80
C ILE A 323 -7.07 18.98 -13.96
N PHE A 324 -6.08 19.68 -14.49
CA PHE A 324 -5.39 20.74 -13.75
C PHE A 324 -6.30 21.91 -13.43
N ALA A 325 -7.15 22.36 -14.37
CA ALA A 325 -8.13 23.41 -14.12
C ALA A 325 -9.11 23.03 -13.00
N TYR A 326 -9.55 21.77 -12.95
CA TYR A 326 -10.36 21.25 -11.85
C TYR A 326 -9.62 21.31 -10.52
N LEU A 327 -8.35 20.90 -10.46
CA LEU A 327 -7.53 20.92 -9.25
C LEU A 327 -7.24 22.34 -8.76
N GLU A 328 -6.93 23.28 -9.65
CA GLU A 328 -6.76 24.70 -9.31
C GLU A 328 -8.05 25.28 -8.70
N ASN A 329 -9.20 24.85 -9.19
CA ASN A 329 -10.48 25.21 -8.56
C ASN A 329 -10.62 24.62 -7.15
N GLN A 330 -10.17 23.38 -6.90
CA GLN A 330 -10.17 22.81 -5.54
C GLN A 330 -9.21 23.57 -4.61
N VAL A 331 -8.08 24.05 -5.13
CA VAL A 331 -7.15 24.90 -4.36
C VAL A 331 -7.80 26.25 -4.01
N ARG A 332 -8.44 26.90 -4.98
CA ARG A 332 -9.19 28.16 -4.76
C ARG A 332 -10.28 28.01 -3.70
N LEU A 333 -10.91 26.84 -3.61
CA LEU A 333 -11.92 26.50 -2.60
C LEU A 333 -11.32 26.14 -1.23
N GLY A 334 -9.99 26.07 -1.09
CA GLY A 334 -9.29 25.73 0.14
C GLY A 334 -9.29 24.24 0.49
N LEU A 335 -9.71 23.38 -0.45
CA LEU A 335 -9.84 21.93 -0.24
C LEU A 335 -8.53 21.19 -0.46
N LEU A 336 -7.63 21.81 -1.22
CA LEU A 336 -6.34 21.29 -1.64
C LEU A 336 -5.30 22.38 -1.47
N GLN A 337 -4.09 22.07 -0.98
CA GLN A 337 -3.00 23.06 -0.98
C GLN A 337 -2.14 22.95 -2.24
N TYR A 338 -1.69 21.74 -2.58
CA TYR A 338 -0.83 21.49 -3.73
C TYR A 338 -1.18 20.19 -4.45
N TYR A 339 -0.76 20.06 -5.71
CA TYR A 339 -0.87 18.80 -6.43
C TYR A 339 0.39 18.42 -7.18
N GLY A 340 0.39 17.19 -7.66
CA GLY A 340 1.50 16.57 -8.36
C GLY A 340 1.08 15.39 -9.22
N ILE A 341 2.06 14.77 -9.87
CA ILE A 341 1.86 13.55 -10.66
C ILE A 341 2.69 12.41 -10.08
N SER A 342 2.12 11.20 -10.06
CA SER A 342 2.79 9.97 -9.68
C SER A 342 2.87 9.05 -10.88
N SER A 343 4.09 8.67 -11.29
CA SER A 343 4.26 7.70 -12.37
C SER A 343 5.67 7.11 -12.40
N PRO A 344 5.82 5.79 -12.62
CA PRO A 344 7.13 5.19 -12.88
C PRO A 344 7.75 5.66 -14.20
N TYR A 345 6.95 6.24 -15.10
CA TYR A 345 7.38 6.70 -16.43
C TYR A 345 7.83 8.17 -16.45
N LEU A 346 8.06 8.77 -15.28
CA LEU A 346 8.77 10.05 -15.17
C LEU A 346 10.28 9.88 -15.38
N ALA A 347 10.82 8.74 -14.98
CA ALA A 347 12.22 8.41 -15.13
C ALA A 347 12.46 7.59 -16.41
N PRO A 348 13.68 7.62 -16.98
CA PRO A 348 14.06 6.68 -18.02
C PRO A 348 13.84 5.22 -17.58
N HIS A 349 13.48 4.36 -18.53
CA HIS A 349 13.18 2.96 -18.24
C HIS A 349 14.41 2.20 -17.72
N ILE A 350 14.15 1.20 -16.88
CA ILE A 350 15.16 0.20 -16.54
C ILE A 350 15.47 -0.62 -17.80
N GLN A 351 16.74 -0.70 -18.17
CA GLN A 351 17.19 -1.63 -19.19
C GLN A 351 17.16 -3.07 -18.62
N ARG A 352 16.52 -3.98 -19.34
CA ARG A 352 16.47 -5.41 -19.02
C ARG A 352 16.80 -6.20 -20.27
N ASP A 353 17.88 -6.96 -20.21
CA ASP A 353 18.31 -7.83 -21.30
C ASP A 353 17.70 -9.22 -21.08
N TYR A 354 16.45 -9.39 -21.54
CA TYR A 354 15.71 -10.62 -21.34
C TYR A 354 16.35 -11.79 -22.09
N PRO A 355 16.47 -12.98 -21.47
CA PRO A 355 16.92 -14.17 -22.17
C PRO A 355 15.89 -14.59 -23.24
N PRO A 356 16.32 -15.26 -24.33
CA PRO A 356 15.38 -15.89 -25.24
C PRO A 356 14.59 -16.99 -24.51
N LEU A 357 13.27 -16.90 -24.54
CA LEU A 357 12.39 -17.90 -23.94
C LEU A 357 12.23 -19.11 -24.88
N PRO A 358 12.32 -20.36 -24.37
CA PRO A 358 11.95 -21.54 -25.14
C PRO A 358 10.51 -21.44 -25.67
N PRO A 359 10.21 -21.99 -26.88
CA PRO A 359 8.86 -21.93 -27.45
C PRO A 359 7.77 -22.49 -26.51
N ASP A 360 8.11 -23.53 -25.76
CA ASP A 360 7.28 -24.27 -24.80
C ASP A 360 7.31 -23.70 -23.36
N ALA A 361 7.99 -22.57 -23.12
CA ALA A 361 8.06 -21.94 -21.80
C ALA A 361 6.67 -21.61 -21.23
N MET A 362 6.37 -22.01 -20.00
CA MET A 362 5.12 -21.64 -19.35
C MET A 362 5.31 -20.31 -18.61
N VAL A 363 5.27 -19.21 -19.36
CA VAL A 363 5.30 -17.84 -18.81
C VAL A 363 3.99 -17.10 -19.13
N PRO A 364 3.60 -16.08 -18.33
CA PRO A 364 2.42 -15.27 -18.63
C PRO A 364 2.54 -14.57 -19.99
N ASP A 365 1.39 -14.36 -20.65
CA ASP A 365 1.34 -13.71 -21.97
C ASP A 365 2.00 -12.32 -21.98
N HIS A 366 1.97 -11.58 -20.87
CA HIS A 366 2.62 -10.26 -20.79
C HIS A 366 4.15 -10.35 -20.76
N ILE A 367 4.72 -11.46 -20.28
CA ILE A 367 6.17 -11.74 -20.33
C ILE A 367 6.56 -12.25 -21.72
N ARG A 368 5.71 -13.09 -22.33
CA ARG A 368 5.95 -13.66 -23.67
C ARG A 368 5.79 -12.61 -24.77
N ASN A 369 4.73 -11.79 -24.69
CA ASN A 369 4.36 -10.76 -25.64
C ASN A 369 4.49 -9.38 -24.97
N ARG A 370 5.72 -8.99 -24.63
CA ARG A 370 6.00 -7.70 -23.97
C ARG A 370 5.54 -6.55 -24.86
N ARG A 371 4.66 -5.71 -24.32
CA ARG A 371 4.27 -4.47 -24.99
C ARG A 371 5.42 -3.46 -24.90
N PRO A 372 5.58 -2.59 -25.91
CA PRO A 372 6.48 -1.44 -25.81
C PRO A 372 6.16 -0.63 -24.55
N LEU A 373 7.19 -0.16 -23.86
CA LEU A 373 7.00 0.72 -22.71
C LEU A 373 6.50 2.09 -23.21
N PRO A 374 5.57 2.74 -22.50
CA PRO A 374 5.15 4.12 -22.79
C PRO A 374 6.36 5.07 -22.79
N PRO A 375 6.35 6.14 -23.59
CA PRO A 375 7.45 7.12 -23.58
C PRO A 375 7.58 7.81 -22.22
N VAL A 376 8.80 8.28 -21.92
CA VAL A 376 9.07 9.07 -20.71
C VAL A 376 8.27 10.37 -20.75
N ILE A 377 7.56 10.67 -19.67
CA ILE A 377 6.70 11.86 -19.55
C ILE A 377 7.58 13.12 -19.54
N ASN A 378 7.30 14.05 -20.45
CA ASN A 378 8.02 15.32 -20.56
C ASN A 378 7.53 16.34 -19.52
N LEU A 379 8.32 16.59 -18.48
CA LEU A 379 7.96 17.53 -17.40
C LEU A 379 7.79 18.98 -17.88
N TYR A 380 8.52 19.44 -18.90
CA TYR A 380 8.32 20.78 -19.44
C TYR A 380 6.91 20.95 -20.03
N ARG A 381 6.43 19.93 -20.76
CA ARG A 381 5.06 19.89 -21.28
C ARG A 381 4.04 19.95 -20.15
N ILE A 382 4.27 19.18 -19.07
CA ILE A 382 3.35 19.17 -17.91
C ILE A 382 3.33 20.52 -17.19
N MET A 383 4.49 21.15 -16.97
CA MET A 383 4.58 22.46 -16.35
C MET A 383 3.86 23.53 -17.17
N GLU A 384 4.00 23.50 -18.49
CA GLU A 384 3.28 24.44 -19.37
C GLU A 384 1.76 24.25 -19.30
N LEU A 385 1.26 23.01 -19.25
CA LEU A 385 -0.17 22.73 -19.07
C LEU A 385 -0.68 23.22 -17.70
N ALA A 386 0.10 23.05 -16.65
CA ALA A 386 -0.25 23.56 -15.32
C ALA A 386 -0.28 25.10 -15.30
N ARG A 387 0.70 25.74 -15.95
CA ARG A 387 0.75 27.21 -16.11
C ARG A 387 -0.44 27.73 -16.91
N ARG A 388 -0.85 27.03 -17.97
CA ARG A 388 -2.07 27.37 -18.73
C ARG A 388 -3.33 27.27 -17.86
N ALA A 389 -3.41 26.29 -16.96
CA ALA A 389 -4.59 26.06 -16.11
C ALA A 389 -4.66 27.02 -14.90
N GLY A 390 -3.52 27.29 -14.24
CA GLY A 390 -3.45 28.04 -12.98
C GLY A 390 -2.70 29.37 -13.04
N GLY A 391 -2.17 29.76 -14.20
CA GLY A 391 -1.27 30.91 -14.35
C GLY A 391 0.13 30.65 -13.79
N ASP A 392 0.95 31.70 -13.66
CA ASP A 392 2.33 31.58 -13.14
C ASP A 392 2.39 31.12 -11.67
N ASN A 393 1.28 31.30 -10.93
CA ASN A 393 1.11 30.87 -9.54
C ASN A 393 0.36 29.53 -9.41
N HIS A 394 0.34 28.69 -10.45
CA HIS A 394 -0.25 27.34 -10.39
C HIS A 394 0.30 26.49 -9.23
N HIS A 395 -0.44 25.47 -8.78
CA HIS A 395 -0.12 24.70 -7.56
C HIS A 395 0.47 23.30 -7.82
N LEU A 396 0.87 23.02 -9.07
CA LEU A 396 1.67 21.83 -9.40
C LEU A 396 3.07 21.98 -8.80
N ARG A 397 3.36 21.25 -7.71
CA ARG A 397 4.62 21.36 -6.95
C ARG A 397 5.27 20.04 -6.58
N PHE A 398 4.63 18.91 -6.90
CA PHE A 398 5.11 17.59 -6.50
C PHE A 398 5.21 16.63 -7.67
N VAL A 399 6.20 15.76 -7.61
CA VAL A 399 6.25 14.56 -8.45
C VAL A 399 6.55 13.35 -7.57
N GLN A 400 6.10 12.19 -8.00
CA GLN A 400 6.38 10.95 -7.31
C GLN A 400 6.73 9.83 -8.28
N TYR A 401 7.77 9.07 -7.95
CA TYR A 401 8.27 7.96 -8.76
C TYR A 401 8.92 6.88 -7.87
N PRO A 402 9.00 5.62 -8.34
CA PRO A 402 9.72 4.59 -7.59
C PRO A 402 11.21 4.93 -7.60
N PHE A 403 11.87 4.81 -6.45
CA PHE A 403 13.32 5.04 -6.37
C PHE A 403 13.97 4.06 -5.39
N ASN A 404 14.89 3.25 -5.90
CA ASN A 404 15.72 2.32 -5.13
C ASN A 404 16.92 1.84 -5.97
N LEU A 405 17.72 0.92 -5.44
CA LEU A 405 18.92 0.38 -6.13
C LEU A 405 18.63 -0.29 -7.48
N THR A 406 17.39 -0.74 -7.73
CA THR A 406 16.95 -1.22 -9.05
C THR A 406 16.41 -0.08 -9.93
N PHE A 407 15.65 0.83 -9.34
CA PHE A 407 15.02 1.98 -10.01
C PHE A 407 15.83 3.26 -9.75
N SER A 408 17.09 3.29 -10.19
CA SER A 408 18.04 4.39 -9.92
C SER A 408 18.10 5.46 -11.03
N GLN A 409 17.39 5.25 -12.15
CA GLN A 409 17.51 6.03 -13.39
C GLN A 409 17.14 7.51 -13.21
N ALA A 410 16.27 7.82 -12.25
CA ALA A 410 15.92 9.19 -11.91
C ALA A 410 17.14 10.03 -11.48
N LEU A 411 18.19 9.39 -10.97
CA LEU A 411 19.39 10.02 -10.46
C LEU A 411 20.58 9.95 -11.43
N ASN A 412 20.76 8.86 -12.21
CA ASN A 412 21.96 8.63 -13.02
C ASN A 412 21.74 8.55 -14.54
N LYS A 413 20.50 8.66 -15.06
CA LYS A 413 20.24 8.65 -16.50
C LYS A 413 19.69 10.00 -16.98
N PRO A 414 20.25 10.58 -18.04
CA PRO A 414 19.71 11.80 -18.62
C PRO A 414 18.32 11.55 -19.21
N LEU A 415 17.49 12.58 -19.20
CA LEU A 415 16.16 12.50 -19.78
C LEU A 415 16.24 12.48 -21.31
N PRO A 416 15.40 11.70 -22.00
CA PRO A 416 15.44 11.62 -23.47
C PRO A 416 15.06 12.94 -24.15
N TYR A 417 14.34 13.82 -23.46
CA TYR A 417 13.95 15.15 -23.93
C TYR A 417 14.82 16.27 -23.35
N ASP A 418 15.78 15.95 -22.47
CA ASP A 418 16.73 16.90 -21.88
C ASP A 418 18.01 16.16 -21.45
N GLY A 419 19.02 16.21 -22.31
CA GLY A 419 20.31 15.56 -22.08
C GLY A 419 21.14 16.16 -20.95
N ASN A 420 20.80 17.36 -20.47
CA ASN A 420 21.55 18.05 -19.42
C ASN A 420 21.06 17.71 -18.01
N HIS A 421 19.86 17.14 -17.89
CA HIS A 421 19.26 16.84 -16.60
C HIS A 421 18.87 15.36 -16.49
N THR A 422 19.12 14.79 -15.32
CA THR A 422 18.37 13.62 -14.82
C THR A 422 17.03 14.08 -14.25
N LEU A 423 16.07 13.16 -14.05
CA LEU A 423 14.77 13.50 -13.47
C LEU A 423 14.92 14.29 -12.16
N TYR A 424 15.78 13.83 -11.25
CA TYR A 424 15.95 14.47 -9.95
C TYR A 424 16.57 15.88 -10.05
N SER A 425 17.53 16.07 -10.95
CA SER A 425 18.11 17.40 -11.20
C SER A 425 17.09 18.35 -11.84
N LEU A 426 16.26 17.86 -12.77
CA LEU A 426 15.22 18.65 -13.41
C LEU A 426 14.13 19.06 -12.41
N THR A 427 13.70 18.19 -11.50
CA THR A 427 12.70 18.55 -10.49
C THR A 427 13.18 19.69 -9.61
N ARG A 428 14.46 19.67 -9.21
CA ARG A 428 15.06 20.77 -8.46
C ARG A 428 15.11 22.07 -9.27
N ALA A 429 15.52 22.00 -10.54
CA ALA A 429 15.57 23.16 -11.43
C ALA A 429 14.18 23.79 -11.65
N LEU A 430 13.13 22.98 -11.67
CA LEU A 430 11.73 23.43 -11.84
C LEU A 430 11.04 23.82 -10.52
N GLY A 431 11.72 23.74 -9.37
CA GLY A 431 11.12 24.02 -8.06
C GLY A 431 10.07 23.00 -7.62
N LEU A 432 10.13 21.77 -8.15
CA LEU A 432 9.27 20.65 -7.78
C LEU A 432 9.90 19.85 -6.64
N THR A 433 9.07 19.38 -5.71
CA THR A 433 9.46 18.43 -4.65
C THR A 433 9.29 17.00 -5.16
N ALA A 434 10.36 16.20 -5.10
CA ALA A 434 10.35 14.81 -5.53
C ALA A 434 10.11 13.85 -4.36
N LEU A 435 9.06 13.04 -4.44
CA LEU A 435 8.76 11.97 -3.49
C LEU A 435 9.15 10.61 -4.10
N GLY A 436 9.98 9.84 -3.40
CA GLY A 436 10.32 8.47 -3.79
C GLY A 436 9.40 7.47 -3.12
N TYR A 437 8.95 6.43 -3.83
CA TYR A 437 8.24 5.30 -3.21
C TYR A 437 8.88 3.95 -3.53
N SER A 438 8.40 2.89 -2.87
CA SER A 438 8.92 1.52 -3.01
C SER A 438 10.44 1.41 -2.79
N PRO A 439 11.03 2.05 -1.75
CA PRO A 439 12.49 2.03 -1.53
C PRO A 439 13.05 0.62 -1.30
N LEU A 440 12.19 -0.30 -0.84
CA LEU A 440 12.54 -1.69 -0.57
C LEU A 440 11.94 -2.68 -1.57
N GLU A 441 11.04 -2.24 -2.45
CA GLU A 441 10.38 -3.14 -3.41
C GLU A 441 11.03 -3.01 -4.76
N ALA A 442 11.54 -4.12 -5.26
CA ALA A 442 12.23 -4.19 -6.53
C ALA A 442 11.56 -5.24 -7.40
N THR A 443 12.04 -5.32 -8.63
CA THR A 443 11.68 -6.39 -9.54
C THR A 443 12.95 -6.98 -10.15
N ASP A 444 12.96 -8.28 -10.37
CA ASP A 444 14.10 -8.93 -11.03
C ASP A 444 14.09 -8.75 -12.55
N LEU A 445 14.99 -9.46 -13.24
CA LEU A 445 15.08 -9.44 -14.70
C LEU A 445 13.75 -9.82 -15.36
N MET A 446 12.93 -10.69 -14.76
CA MET A 446 11.64 -11.13 -15.31
C MET A 446 10.45 -10.32 -14.78
N GLU A 447 10.74 -9.20 -14.12
CA GLU A 447 9.75 -8.34 -13.46
C GLU A 447 9.06 -8.98 -12.24
N LEU A 448 9.58 -10.09 -11.73
CA LEU A 448 9.01 -10.70 -10.53
C LEU A 448 9.37 -9.86 -9.29
N PRO A 449 8.48 -9.82 -8.29
CA PRO A 449 8.72 -9.04 -7.09
C PRO A 449 9.95 -9.55 -6.33
N GLN A 450 10.80 -8.60 -5.95
CA GLN A 450 11.97 -8.78 -5.08
C GLN A 450 11.94 -7.73 -3.98
N ARG A 451 12.68 -7.93 -2.89
CA ARG A 451 12.80 -6.90 -1.83
C ARG A 451 14.21 -6.78 -1.27
N TYR A 452 14.63 -5.54 -1.04
CA TYR A 452 15.82 -5.22 -0.26
C TYR A 452 15.51 -5.35 1.23
N HIS A 453 15.43 -6.58 1.73
CA HIS A 453 15.12 -6.88 3.12
C HIS A 453 15.87 -8.11 3.60
N ASN A 454 16.14 -8.19 4.90
CA ASN A 454 16.71 -9.39 5.51
C ASN A 454 15.60 -10.42 5.73
N PHE A 455 15.82 -11.65 5.28
CA PHE A 455 14.90 -12.75 5.51
C PHE A 455 15.46 -13.72 6.54
N PRO A 456 14.62 -14.36 7.36
CA PRO A 456 15.06 -15.42 8.26
C PRO A 456 15.80 -16.52 7.51
N MET A 457 16.94 -16.94 8.03
CA MET A 457 17.72 -18.05 7.47
C MET A 457 17.65 -19.26 8.39
N GLU A 458 17.37 -20.40 7.77
CA GLU A 458 17.35 -21.69 8.45
C GLU A 458 18.75 -22.24 8.72
N ALA A 459 19.01 -22.62 9.98
CA ALA A 459 20.27 -23.22 10.39
C ALA A 459 20.39 -24.70 9.96
N ASP A 460 19.26 -25.42 9.93
CA ASP A 460 19.17 -26.81 9.50
C ASP A 460 18.11 -26.96 8.40
N LEU A 461 18.51 -26.58 7.17
CA LEU A 461 17.64 -26.65 6.01
C LEU A 461 17.25 -28.10 5.67
N LYS A 462 18.13 -29.07 5.94
CA LYS A 462 17.90 -30.49 5.69
C LYS A 462 16.74 -31.01 6.55
N SER A 463 16.76 -30.75 7.85
CA SER A 463 15.66 -31.10 8.76
C SER A 463 14.35 -30.40 8.37
N LEU A 464 14.40 -29.11 8.00
CA LEU A 464 13.22 -28.40 7.51
C LEU A 464 12.59 -29.08 6.28
N ARG A 465 13.42 -29.47 5.29
CA ARG A 465 12.97 -30.18 4.08
C ARG A 465 12.33 -31.53 4.43
N MET A 466 12.98 -32.33 5.27
CA MET A 466 12.45 -33.64 5.69
C MET A 466 11.10 -33.51 6.40
N ASN A 467 11.00 -32.56 7.34
CA ASN A 467 9.74 -32.28 8.03
C ASN A 467 8.64 -31.84 7.07
N PHE A 468 8.97 -31.02 6.07
CA PHE A 468 8.02 -30.63 5.04
C PHE A 468 7.48 -31.84 4.27
N PHE A 469 8.34 -32.76 3.83
CA PHE A 469 7.90 -33.98 3.14
C PHE A 469 6.99 -34.85 3.99
N THR A 470 7.38 -35.09 5.26
CA THR A 470 6.54 -35.86 6.19
C THR A 470 5.17 -35.21 6.40
N VAL A 471 5.09 -33.88 6.50
CA VAL A 471 3.81 -33.18 6.65
C VAL A 471 2.99 -33.25 5.35
N CYS A 472 3.60 -33.07 4.19
CA CYS A 472 2.93 -33.21 2.89
C CYS A 472 2.32 -34.61 2.71
N GLU A 473 3.10 -35.66 3.00
CA GLU A 473 2.62 -37.05 2.92
C GLU A 473 1.41 -37.26 3.85
N ARG A 474 1.50 -36.80 5.10
CA ARG A 474 0.40 -36.88 6.06
C ARG A 474 -0.84 -36.10 5.61
N CYS A 475 -0.68 -34.93 4.97
CA CYS A 475 -1.80 -34.19 4.38
C CYS A 475 -2.49 -35.02 3.30
N VAL A 476 -1.72 -35.57 2.34
CA VAL A 476 -2.28 -36.33 1.22
C VAL A 476 -2.98 -37.60 1.71
N LEU A 477 -2.38 -38.31 2.67
CA LEU A 477 -3.03 -39.47 3.30
C LEU A 477 -4.37 -39.07 3.95
N LYS A 478 -4.41 -37.92 4.65
CA LYS A 478 -5.66 -37.39 5.22
C LYS A 478 -6.69 -37.06 4.15
N GLU A 479 -6.30 -36.41 3.05
CA GLU A 479 -7.18 -36.13 1.91
C GLU A 479 -7.77 -37.42 1.31
N MET A 480 -6.96 -38.49 1.19
CA MET A 480 -7.39 -39.78 0.67
C MET A 480 -8.44 -40.47 1.57
N GLU A 481 -8.39 -40.29 2.90
CA GLU A 481 -9.37 -40.86 3.83
C GLU A 481 -10.83 -40.42 3.53
N VAL A 482 -11.01 -39.22 2.98
CA VAL A 482 -12.34 -38.61 2.77
C VAL A 482 -12.71 -38.43 1.30
N LYS A 483 -11.77 -38.68 0.37
CA LYS A 483 -11.95 -38.45 -1.08
C LYS A 483 -13.19 -39.13 -1.63
N ASP A 484 -13.30 -40.43 -1.44
CA ASP A 484 -14.42 -41.23 -1.96
C ASP A 484 -15.77 -40.76 -1.41
N SER A 485 -15.81 -40.38 -0.14
CA SER A 485 -17.02 -39.87 0.52
C SER A 485 -17.45 -38.50 -0.02
N ILE A 486 -16.51 -37.66 -0.45
CA ILE A 486 -16.80 -36.36 -1.03
C ILE A 486 -17.20 -36.49 -2.51
N GLU A 487 -16.48 -37.29 -3.29
CA GLU A 487 -16.78 -37.51 -4.71
C GLU A 487 -18.15 -38.14 -4.94
N LYS A 488 -18.57 -39.04 -4.05
CA LYS A 488 -19.89 -39.70 -4.07
C LYS A 488 -20.94 -38.95 -3.25
N GLY A 489 -20.56 -37.85 -2.60
CA GLY A 489 -21.41 -37.07 -1.72
C GLY A 489 -22.35 -36.10 -2.46
N PRO A 490 -23.24 -35.41 -1.74
CA PRO A 490 -24.14 -34.43 -2.36
C PRO A 490 -23.36 -33.24 -2.91
N SER A 491 -23.91 -32.60 -3.95
CA SER A 491 -23.32 -31.40 -4.58
C SER A 491 -23.19 -30.17 -3.67
N THR A 492 -23.71 -30.26 -2.45
CA THR A 492 -23.56 -29.25 -1.38
C THR A 492 -22.20 -29.31 -0.68
N LEU A 493 -21.42 -30.38 -0.88
CA LEU A 493 -20.04 -30.48 -0.39
C LEU A 493 -19.11 -29.51 -1.14
N PRO A 494 -18.04 -29.04 -0.49
CA PRO A 494 -17.10 -28.12 -1.13
C PRO A 494 -16.32 -28.78 -2.28
N PRO A 495 -15.89 -28.02 -3.30
CA PRO A 495 -15.00 -28.53 -4.34
C PRO A 495 -13.71 -29.12 -3.75
N LEU A 496 -13.24 -30.23 -4.33
CA LEU A 496 -12.02 -30.89 -3.86
C LEU A 496 -10.81 -29.96 -3.95
N GLU A 497 -10.67 -29.15 -5.00
CA GLU A 497 -9.55 -28.19 -5.11
C GLU A 497 -9.53 -27.13 -3.99
N HIS A 498 -10.64 -26.91 -3.29
CA HIS A 498 -10.69 -25.97 -2.17
C HIS A 498 -10.38 -26.64 -0.84
N LEU A 499 -10.66 -27.95 -0.72
CA LEU A 499 -10.41 -28.71 0.50
C LEU A 499 -9.01 -29.38 0.46
N PHE A 500 -8.58 -29.91 -0.67
CA PHE A 500 -7.36 -30.73 -0.83
C PHE A 500 -6.14 -29.87 -1.18
N VAL A 501 -5.75 -29.01 -0.22
CA VAL A 501 -4.68 -28.02 -0.37
C VAL A 501 -3.32 -28.65 -0.65
N ALA A 502 -3.01 -29.80 -0.08
CA ALA A 502 -1.72 -30.46 -0.30
C ALA A 502 -1.64 -31.03 -1.71
N SER A 503 -2.70 -31.68 -2.19
CA SER A 503 -2.79 -32.12 -3.59
C SER A 503 -2.66 -30.95 -4.58
N VAL A 504 -3.36 -29.83 -4.31
CA VAL A 504 -3.27 -28.63 -5.15
C VAL A 504 -1.85 -28.06 -5.17
N TYR A 505 -1.23 -27.94 -4.00
CA TYR A 505 0.15 -27.45 -3.90
C TYR A 505 1.13 -28.36 -4.65
N LEU A 506 1.07 -29.69 -4.44
CA LEU A 506 2.00 -30.64 -5.07
C LEU A 506 1.86 -30.66 -6.60
N ALA A 507 0.64 -30.48 -7.12
CA ALA A 507 0.40 -30.35 -8.56
C ALA A 507 0.97 -29.04 -9.14
N ALA A 508 1.03 -27.98 -8.34
CA ALA A 508 1.47 -26.64 -8.74
C ALA A 508 2.87 -26.27 -8.27
N GLN A 509 3.59 -27.14 -7.57
CA GLN A 509 4.79 -26.78 -6.80
C GLN A 509 5.90 -26.12 -7.63
N ARG A 510 6.10 -26.55 -8.88
CA ARG A 510 7.10 -25.97 -9.81
C ARG A 510 6.80 -24.52 -10.18
N GLN A 511 5.56 -24.07 -9.97
CA GLN A 511 5.09 -22.72 -10.27
C GLN A 511 5.34 -21.75 -9.09
N PHE A 512 5.62 -22.27 -7.89
CA PHE A 512 5.98 -21.48 -6.73
C PHE A 512 7.51 -21.41 -6.62
N ASN A 513 8.13 -20.41 -7.26
CA ASN A 513 9.57 -20.16 -7.18
C ASN A 513 9.94 -18.88 -6.40
N ASN A 514 8.94 -18.03 -6.16
CA ASN A 514 9.06 -16.71 -5.57
C ASN A 514 8.26 -16.64 -4.26
N LEU A 515 8.91 -16.14 -3.20
CA LEU A 515 8.32 -16.01 -1.87
C LEU A 515 7.03 -15.19 -1.88
N PHE A 516 7.01 -14.07 -2.60
CA PHE A 516 5.87 -13.15 -2.63
C PHE A 516 4.71 -13.74 -3.40
N PHE A 517 4.97 -14.43 -4.51
CA PHE A 517 3.94 -15.15 -5.24
C PHE A 517 3.30 -16.24 -4.38
N PHE A 518 4.12 -17.08 -3.75
CA PHE A 518 3.65 -18.12 -2.83
C PHE A 518 2.84 -17.54 -1.67
N THR A 519 3.35 -16.47 -1.04
CA THR A 519 2.67 -15.83 0.10
C THR A 519 1.34 -15.22 -0.32
N SER A 520 1.28 -14.56 -1.48
CA SER A 520 0.04 -13.99 -2.02
C SER A 520 -0.98 -15.07 -2.36
N TRP A 521 -0.56 -16.16 -3.02
CA TRP A 521 -1.43 -17.30 -3.30
C TRP A 521 -1.96 -17.93 -2.00
N ALA A 522 -1.08 -18.22 -1.04
CA ALA A 522 -1.50 -18.83 0.23
C ALA A 522 -2.50 -17.92 0.97
N THR A 523 -2.17 -16.63 1.11
CA THR A 523 -2.93 -15.66 1.91
C THR A 523 -4.26 -15.29 1.27
N TYR A 524 -4.27 -14.95 -0.01
CA TYR A 524 -5.44 -14.35 -0.66
C TYR A 524 -6.25 -15.34 -1.48
N TYR A 525 -5.64 -16.42 -1.98
CA TYR A 525 -6.32 -17.41 -2.81
C TYR A 525 -6.70 -18.65 -2.01
N MET A 526 -5.72 -19.33 -1.41
CA MET A 526 -5.88 -20.70 -0.93
C MET A 526 -6.48 -20.79 0.48
N ILE A 527 -5.89 -20.12 1.48
CA ILE A 527 -6.34 -20.21 2.88
C ILE A 527 -7.81 -19.77 3.05
N PRO A 528 -8.29 -18.66 2.46
CA PRO A 528 -9.68 -18.26 2.62
C PRO A 528 -10.68 -19.26 2.01
N ARG A 529 -10.33 -19.88 0.87
CA ARG A 529 -11.12 -20.95 0.25
C ARG A 529 -11.10 -22.22 1.08
N PHE A 530 -9.92 -22.60 1.56
CA PHE A 530 -9.74 -23.74 2.44
C PHE A 530 -10.57 -23.61 3.70
N ARG A 531 -10.50 -22.47 4.41
CA ARG A 531 -11.31 -22.25 5.62
C ARG A 531 -12.81 -22.34 5.36
N ARG A 532 -13.29 -21.81 4.23
CA ARG A 532 -14.71 -21.93 3.84
C ARG A 532 -15.10 -23.37 3.50
N ALA A 533 -14.27 -24.06 2.72
CA ALA A 533 -14.48 -25.47 2.37
C ALA A 533 -14.51 -26.34 3.63
N LEU A 534 -13.53 -26.16 4.52
CA LEU A 534 -13.42 -26.86 5.78
C LEU A 534 -14.62 -26.57 6.69
N MET A 535 -15.10 -25.33 6.77
CA MET A 535 -16.30 -24.97 7.55
C MET A 535 -17.54 -25.69 7.04
N ARG A 536 -17.79 -25.67 5.71
CA ARG A 536 -18.92 -26.39 5.10
C ARG A 536 -18.81 -27.90 5.32
N PHE A 537 -17.61 -28.45 5.16
CA PHE A 537 -17.35 -29.85 5.41
C PHE A 537 -17.63 -30.21 6.87
N LYS A 538 -17.21 -29.37 7.82
CA LYS A 538 -17.44 -29.53 9.26
C LYS A 538 -18.92 -29.48 9.66
N GLU A 539 -19.71 -28.63 9.01
CA GLU A 539 -21.16 -28.51 9.22
C GLU A 539 -21.92 -29.76 8.74
N ALA A 540 -21.45 -30.37 7.64
CA ALA A 540 -22.03 -31.60 7.07
C ALA A 540 -21.51 -32.90 7.70
N SER A 541 -20.66 -32.81 8.73
CA SER A 541 -19.83 -33.91 9.23
C SER A 541 -20.24 -34.48 10.60
N SER A 542 -20.02 -35.78 10.78
CA SER A 542 -20.09 -36.48 12.07
C SER A 542 -19.00 -36.00 13.04
N THR A 543 -19.09 -36.38 14.32
CA THR A 543 -18.11 -35.99 15.36
C THR A 543 -16.68 -36.40 14.99
N ASP A 544 -16.48 -37.60 14.43
CA ASP A 544 -15.16 -38.10 14.02
C ASP A 544 -14.56 -37.27 12.87
N LEU A 545 -15.41 -36.85 11.93
CA LEU A 545 -15.01 -35.98 10.82
C LEU A 545 -14.68 -34.55 11.26
N LYS A 546 -15.26 -34.06 12.37
CA LYS A 546 -14.88 -32.77 12.96
C LYS A 546 -13.47 -32.81 13.55
N GLU A 547 -13.06 -33.93 14.15
CA GLU A 547 -11.70 -34.13 14.62
C GLU A 547 -10.72 -34.29 13.45
N TRP A 548 -11.11 -35.01 12.40
CA TRP A 548 -10.36 -35.04 11.13
C TRP A 548 -10.11 -33.63 10.58
N CYS A 549 -11.14 -32.77 10.54
CA CYS A 549 -11.01 -31.39 10.04
C CYS A 549 -9.94 -30.60 10.81
N LYS A 550 -9.92 -30.74 12.14
CA LYS A 550 -8.97 -30.03 13.00
C LYS A 550 -7.54 -30.51 12.76
N GLN A 551 -7.34 -31.83 12.64
CA GLN A 551 -6.03 -32.40 12.35
C GLN A 551 -5.53 -31.97 10.96
N TYR A 552 -6.42 -32.01 9.97
CA TYR A 552 -6.08 -31.63 8.61
C TYR A 552 -5.79 -30.12 8.48
N GLU A 553 -6.57 -29.26 9.15
CA GLU A 553 -6.27 -27.81 9.23
C GLU A 553 -4.88 -27.54 9.80
N GLN A 554 -4.50 -28.22 10.88
CA GLN A 554 -3.16 -28.11 11.46
C GLN A 554 -2.08 -28.54 10.47
N LEU A 555 -2.25 -29.69 9.81
CA LEU A 555 -1.30 -30.20 8.82
C LEU A 555 -1.14 -29.24 7.63
N VAL A 556 -2.23 -28.69 7.09
CA VAL A 556 -2.18 -27.69 6.00
C VAL A 556 -1.44 -26.43 6.43
N ASN A 557 -1.74 -25.91 7.63
CA ASN A 557 -1.05 -24.73 8.17
C ASN A 557 0.45 -24.98 8.35
N ASP A 558 0.83 -26.15 8.87
CA ASP A 558 2.24 -26.54 9.02
C ASP A 558 2.93 -26.71 7.67
N MET A 559 2.28 -27.36 6.70
CA MET A 559 2.80 -27.52 5.35
C MET A 559 3.14 -26.16 4.71
N LEU A 560 2.17 -25.23 4.69
CA LEU A 560 2.34 -23.90 4.11
C LEU A 560 3.42 -23.09 4.86
N ARG A 561 3.47 -23.20 6.19
CA ARG A 561 4.48 -22.54 7.03
C ARG A 561 5.89 -23.04 6.75
N LEU A 562 6.10 -24.35 6.70
CA LEU A 562 7.40 -24.96 6.41
C LEU A 562 7.86 -24.58 5.00
N ARG A 563 6.95 -24.57 4.01
CA ARG A 563 7.28 -24.11 2.65
C ARG A 563 7.67 -22.64 2.60
N LYS A 564 6.94 -21.77 3.32
CA LYS A 564 7.29 -20.35 3.43
C LYS A 564 8.72 -20.15 3.96
N ARG A 565 9.08 -20.88 5.03
CA ARG A 565 10.43 -20.83 5.63
C ARG A 565 11.53 -21.23 4.65
N MET A 566 11.30 -22.22 3.80
CA MET A 566 12.26 -22.60 2.75
C MET A 566 12.46 -21.48 1.73
N PHE A 567 11.39 -20.79 1.32
CA PHE A 567 11.52 -19.60 0.47
C PHE A 567 12.21 -18.44 1.18
N GLU A 568 11.90 -18.19 2.46
CA GLU A 568 12.56 -17.16 3.26
C GLU A 568 14.07 -17.43 3.34
N HIS A 569 14.51 -18.67 3.57
CA HIS A 569 15.93 -19.03 3.54
C HIS A 569 16.57 -18.74 2.17
N LYS A 570 15.90 -19.12 1.06
CA LYS A 570 16.38 -18.84 -0.31
C LYS A 570 16.55 -17.33 -0.54
N PHE A 571 15.55 -16.55 -0.15
CA PHE A 571 15.60 -15.08 -0.26
C PHE A 571 16.62 -14.46 0.71
N GLY A 572 16.88 -15.11 1.86
CA GLY A 572 17.93 -14.71 2.80
C GLY A 572 19.33 -14.81 2.18
N LYS A 573 19.60 -15.88 1.41
CA LYS A 573 20.85 -16.00 0.64
C LYS A 573 20.99 -14.87 -0.39
N TYR A 574 19.96 -14.62 -1.19
CA TYR A 574 19.97 -13.51 -2.15
C TYR A 574 20.12 -12.13 -1.48
N ALA A 575 19.46 -11.91 -0.35
CA ALA A 575 19.61 -10.68 0.40
C ALA A 575 21.04 -10.50 0.93
N LEU A 576 21.69 -11.57 1.38
CA LEU A 576 23.08 -11.54 1.81
C LEU A 576 24.03 -11.21 0.65
N GLU A 577 23.82 -11.83 -0.51
CA GLU A 577 24.58 -11.54 -1.74
C GLU A 577 24.46 -10.06 -2.14
N LYS A 578 23.24 -9.51 -2.13
CA LYS A 578 23.02 -8.07 -2.42
C LYS A 578 23.62 -7.17 -1.37
N SER A 579 23.53 -7.55 -0.10
CA SER A 579 24.14 -6.82 1.01
C SER A 579 25.66 -6.71 0.82
N HIS A 580 26.32 -7.82 0.48
CA HIS A 580 27.76 -7.83 0.19
C HIS A 580 28.13 -7.08 -1.09
N ALA A 581 27.30 -7.14 -2.13
CA ALA A 581 27.52 -6.34 -3.33
C ALA A 581 27.49 -4.83 -3.01
N ILE A 582 26.56 -4.37 -2.17
CA ILE A 582 26.52 -2.98 -1.71
C ILE A 582 27.76 -2.64 -0.89
N ASP A 583 28.20 -3.54 0.01
CA ASP A 583 29.39 -3.31 0.87
C ASP A 583 30.67 -3.11 0.07
N ARG A 584 30.81 -3.84 -1.05
CA ARG A 584 31.96 -3.69 -1.95
C ARG A 584 31.97 -2.35 -2.66
N VAL A 585 30.79 -1.79 -2.95
CA VAL A 585 30.65 -0.55 -3.74
C VAL A 585 30.64 0.69 -2.83
N SER A 586 30.04 0.58 -1.64
CA SER A 586 29.87 1.69 -0.70
C SER A 586 30.37 1.30 0.70
N PRO A 587 31.63 1.65 1.03
CA PRO A 587 32.17 1.52 2.38
C PRO A 587 31.31 2.22 3.42
N THR A 588 30.66 3.33 3.05
CA THR A 588 29.79 4.07 3.95
C THR A 588 28.53 3.26 4.29
N LEU A 589 27.82 2.72 3.29
CA LEU A 589 26.63 1.89 3.55
C LEU A 589 26.98 0.54 4.19
N ALA A 590 28.23 0.08 4.10
CA ALA A 590 28.69 -1.12 4.82
C ALA A 590 28.60 -0.98 6.34
N MET A 591 28.56 0.25 6.87
CA MET A 591 28.33 0.51 8.29
C MET A 591 26.90 0.16 8.74
N CYS A 592 25.94 0.06 7.81
CA CYS A 592 24.57 -0.35 8.11
C CYS A 592 24.47 -1.88 8.16
N PRO A 593 24.06 -2.50 9.29
CA PRO A 593 24.06 -3.96 9.42
C PRO A 593 22.99 -4.67 8.56
N MET A 594 21.90 -3.98 8.21
CA MET A 594 20.77 -4.59 7.50
C MET A 594 20.60 -4.06 6.07
N LEU A 595 20.19 -4.93 5.15
CA LEU A 595 20.00 -4.60 3.74
C LEU A 595 18.92 -3.53 3.53
N ASN A 596 17.83 -3.59 4.31
CA ASN A 596 16.78 -2.56 4.26
C ASN A 596 17.30 -1.17 4.65
N GLN A 597 18.21 -1.08 5.62
CA GLN A 597 18.83 0.20 6.00
C GLN A 597 19.69 0.74 4.86
N LYS A 598 20.52 -0.10 4.25
CA LYS A 598 21.35 0.28 3.09
C LYS A 598 20.48 0.82 1.94
N ALA A 599 19.42 0.09 1.59
CA ALA A 599 18.52 0.48 0.51
C ALA A 599 17.73 1.76 0.82
N LEU A 600 17.24 1.93 2.06
CA LEU A 600 16.57 3.16 2.49
C LEU A 600 17.51 4.37 2.45
N ASN A 601 18.72 4.22 2.97
CA ASN A 601 19.71 5.30 2.99
C ASN A 601 20.08 5.73 1.58
N PHE A 602 20.35 4.78 0.67
CA PHE A 602 20.53 5.06 -0.76
C PHE A 602 19.31 5.80 -1.35
N ALA A 603 18.10 5.34 -1.07
CA ALA A 603 16.88 5.91 -1.62
C ALA A 603 16.73 7.41 -1.29
N THR A 604 17.27 7.87 -0.15
CA THR A 604 17.19 9.29 0.24
C THR A 604 17.98 10.25 -0.65
N TYR A 605 18.83 9.77 -1.56
CA TYR A 605 19.64 10.60 -2.45
C TYR A 605 18.99 10.89 -3.81
N GLY A 606 18.06 10.03 -4.27
CA GLY A 606 17.38 10.22 -5.56
C GLY A 606 16.01 10.88 -5.47
N CYS A 607 15.62 11.34 -4.29
CA CYS A 607 14.41 12.11 -4.08
C CYS A 607 14.56 13.01 -2.85
N ASP A 608 13.61 13.93 -2.68
CA ASP A 608 13.59 14.86 -1.56
C ASP A 608 13.08 14.21 -0.28
N THR A 609 12.07 13.35 -0.39
CA THR A 609 11.55 12.52 0.72
C THR A 609 11.23 11.12 0.21
N VAL A 610 11.59 10.09 0.98
CA VAL A 610 11.26 8.69 0.69
C VAL A 610 10.04 8.26 1.49
N LEU A 611 9.02 7.74 0.81
CA LEU A 611 7.81 7.18 1.43
C LEU A 611 7.94 5.66 1.52
N ALA A 612 7.97 5.15 2.76
CA ALA A 612 8.18 3.74 3.06
C ALA A 612 6.98 3.14 3.81
N GLY A 613 6.68 1.87 3.51
CA GLY A 613 5.53 1.17 4.09
C GLY A 613 5.79 0.61 5.49
N PHE A 614 5.84 1.47 6.51
CA PHE A 614 6.05 1.12 7.92
C PHE A 614 4.75 0.65 8.61
N HIS A 615 4.14 -0.42 8.11
CA HIS A 615 2.92 -1.01 8.69
C HIS A 615 3.20 -1.87 9.95
N VAL A 616 4.46 -2.01 10.34
CA VAL A 616 4.91 -2.70 11.55
C VAL A 616 5.89 -1.78 12.28
N SER A 617 5.67 -1.55 13.58
CA SER A 617 6.45 -0.60 14.39
C SER A 617 7.95 -0.87 14.34
N ARG A 618 8.33 -2.16 14.30
CA ARG A 618 9.71 -2.60 14.15
C ARG A 618 10.38 -2.03 12.90
N TYR A 619 9.70 -2.00 11.75
CA TYR A 619 10.30 -1.51 10.51
C TYR A 619 10.66 -0.03 10.59
N PHE A 620 9.85 0.77 11.28
CA PHE A 620 10.15 2.18 11.49
C PHE A 620 11.37 2.37 12.40
N HIS A 621 11.44 1.61 13.50
CA HIS A 621 12.60 1.62 14.39
C HIS A 621 13.89 1.17 13.67
N GLU A 622 13.82 0.15 12.83
CA GLU A 622 14.97 -0.31 12.03
C GLU A 622 15.44 0.76 11.04
N ALA A 623 14.52 1.54 10.46
CA ALA A 623 14.82 2.61 9.52
C ALA A 623 15.35 3.90 10.18
N THR A 624 15.06 4.09 11.47
CA THR A 624 15.39 5.31 12.22
C THR A 624 16.33 5.02 13.39
N GLU A 625 15.82 4.69 14.56
CA GLU A 625 16.58 4.54 15.82
C GLU A 625 17.75 3.55 15.75
N LEU A 626 17.57 2.43 15.02
CA LEU A 626 18.59 1.40 14.86
C LEU A 626 19.46 1.61 13.62
N ASN A 627 19.18 2.64 12.82
CA ASN A 627 19.92 2.95 11.61
C ASN A 627 21.11 3.84 11.95
N PRO A 628 22.35 3.46 11.60
CA PRO A 628 23.52 4.32 11.78
C PRO A 628 23.41 5.67 11.05
N ALA A 629 22.56 5.76 10.01
CA ALA A 629 22.26 7.00 9.29
C ALA A 629 21.16 7.86 9.93
N LYS A 630 20.70 7.53 11.15
CA LYS A 630 19.67 8.29 11.86
C LYS A 630 20.03 9.78 11.89
N ASN A 631 19.02 10.64 11.80
CA ASN A 631 19.20 12.08 11.81
C ASN A 631 20.27 12.60 10.81
N GLY A 632 20.54 11.86 9.72
CA GLY A 632 21.52 12.23 8.70
C GLY A 632 22.98 12.04 9.12
N GLU A 633 23.25 11.28 10.19
CA GLU A 633 24.59 11.06 10.76
C GLU A 633 25.56 10.31 9.81
N LEU A 634 25.05 9.68 8.76
CA LEU A 634 25.85 8.90 7.80
C LEU A 634 25.67 9.43 6.36
N PRO A 635 26.29 10.57 6.02
CA PRO A 635 26.30 11.09 4.66
C PRO A 635 27.13 10.17 3.75
N VAL A 636 26.52 9.71 2.65
CA VAL A 636 27.17 8.85 1.65
C VAL A 636 27.80 9.74 0.58
N PRO A 637 29.10 9.57 0.28
CA PRO A 637 29.77 10.33 -0.76
C PRO A 637 29.07 10.18 -2.13
N GLN A 638 29.01 11.28 -2.89
CA GLN A 638 28.34 11.30 -4.19
C GLN A 638 28.93 10.26 -5.16
N GLU A 639 30.25 10.04 -5.10
CA GLU A 639 30.95 9.02 -5.89
C GLU A 639 30.49 7.60 -5.56
N GLU A 640 30.25 7.27 -4.29
CA GLU A 640 29.69 5.98 -3.88
C GLU A 640 28.24 5.83 -4.37
N ILE A 641 27.44 6.90 -4.30
CA ILE A 641 26.05 6.88 -4.81
C ILE A 641 26.02 6.62 -6.32
N MET A 642 26.88 7.30 -7.10
CA MET A 642 26.97 7.06 -8.55
C MET A 642 27.48 5.65 -8.85
N ALA A 643 28.48 5.16 -8.10
CA ALA A 643 28.98 3.80 -8.25
C ALA A 643 27.90 2.74 -7.96
N LEU A 644 27.04 2.95 -6.96
CA LEU A 644 25.89 2.10 -6.69
C LEU A 644 24.89 2.11 -7.84
N CYS A 645 24.61 3.28 -8.42
CA CYS A 645 23.71 3.41 -9.57
C CYS A 645 24.20 2.65 -10.82
N ASP A 646 25.51 2.54 -11.01
CA ASP A 646 26.13 1.89 -12.17
C ASP A 646 26.48 0.40 -11.92
N SER A 647 26.39 -0.07 -10.67
CA SER A 647 26.67 -1.46 -10.34
C SER A 647 25.50 -2.39 -10.68
N ALA A 648 25.73 -3.29 -11.64
CA ALA A 648 24.73 -4.31 -11.99
C ALA A 648 24.46 -5.29 -10.84
N GLU A 649 25.45 -5.52 -9.96
CA GLU A 649 25.40 -6.49 -8.88
C GLU A 649 24.47 -6.08 -7.74
N VAL A 650 24.27 -4.77 -7.51
CA VAL A 650 23.37 -4.29 -6.45
C VAL A 650 21.90 -4.29 -6.89
N SER A 651 21.66 -4.22 -8.21
CA SER A 651 20.31 -4.20 -8.78
C SER A 651 19.71 -5.60 -8.89
N PHE A 652 18.45 -5.76 -8.53
CA PHE A 652 17.71 -7.00 -8.84
C PHE A 652 17.37 -7.15 -10.32
N ALA A 653 17.32 -6.07 -11.11
CA ALA A 653 16.94 -6.15 -12.53
C ALA A 653 17.90 -6.99 -13.39
N ASN A 654 19.10 -7.27 -12.89
CA ASN A 654 20.11 -8.10 -13.55
C ASN A 654 20.25 -9.50 -12.92
N CYS A 655 19.45 -9.82 -11.89
CA CYS A 655 19.48 -11.14 -11.29
C CYS A 655 18.91 -12.19 -12.24
N SER A 656 19.53 -13.39 -12.21
CA SER A 656 19.17 -14.54 -13.05
C SER A 656 17.65 -14.69 -13.17
N PRO A 657 17.13 -14.87 -14.39
CA PRO A 657 15.72 -15.14 -14.59
C PRO A 657 15.37 -16.42 -13.81
N PRO A 658 14.18 -16.51 -13.20
CA PRO A 658 13.62 -17.81 -12.87
C PRO A 658 13.61 -18.70 -14.12
N ASP A 659 13.82 -20.00 -13.94
CA ASP A 659 13.64 -20.99 -15.00
C ASP A 659 12.30 -20.72 -15.73
N PRO A 660 12.30 -20.69 -17.07
CA PRO A 660 11.14 -20.32 -17.89
C PRO A 660 9.90 -21.21 -17.67
N TYR A 661 10.01 -22.36 -17.03
CA TYR A 661 8.88 -23.22 -16.64
C TYR A 661 8.30 -22.89 -15.25
N MET A 662 8.83 -21.88 -14.56
CA MET A 662 8.46 -21.52 -13.18
C MET A 662 7.70 -20.19 -13.07
N LEU A 663 7.27 -19.60 -14.19
CA LEU A 663 6.63 -18.28 -14.25
C LEU A 663 5.10 -18.43 -14.38
N GLU A 664 4.43 -18.56 -13.22
CA GLU A 664 2.98 -18.57 -13.01
C GLU A 664 2.10 -19.69 -13.65
N PRO A 665 1.04 -20.12 -12.93
CA PRO A 665 -0.11 -20.79 -13.52
C PRO A 665 -1.05 -19.82 -14.23
N ILE A 666 -1.59 -20.27 -15.36
CA ILE A 666 -2.89 -19.81 -15.83
C ILE A 666 -3.96 -20.43 -14.92
N LEU A 667 -4.37 -19.74 -13.86
CA LEU A 667 -5.66 -19.99 -13.21
C LEU A 667 -6.77 -19.37 -14.07
N THR A 668 -7.10 -20.03 -15.19
CA THR A 668 -8.35 -19.77 -15.91
C THR A 668 -9.46 -20.53 -15.23
N GLU A 669 -10.34 -19.81 -14.52
CA GLU A 669 -11.69 -20.25 -14.12
C GLU A 669 -11.81 -21.69 -13.63
N GLY A 670 -11.28 -22.02 -12.45
CA GLY A 670 -11.61 -23.28 -11.75
C GLY A 670 -11.39 -24.57 -12.57
N LYS A 671 -10.62 -24.49 -13.66
CA LYS A 671 -10.22 -25.60 -14.51
C LYS A 671 -8.76 -25.37 -14.81
N LEU A 672 -7.88 -26.16 -14.18
CA LEU A 672 -6.58 -26.46 -14.79
C LEU A 672 -6.86 -26.75 -16.27
N SER A 673 -6.45 -25.82 -17.14
CA SER A 673 -6.79 -25.67 -18.55
C SER A 673 -7.69 -26.74 -19.20
N LYS A 674 -8.72 -26.33 -19.97
CA LYS A 674 -9.44 -27.23 -20.89
C LYS A 674 -8.59 -27.78 -22.06
N GLN A 675 -7.26 -27.74 -21.97
CA GLN A 675 -6.41 -28.57 -22.83
C GLN A 675 -6.45 -30.01 -22.31
N LYS A 676 -6.58 -30.99 -23.21
CA LYS A 676 -6.07 -32.33 -22.90
C LYS A 676 -4.62 -32.14 -22.46
N SER A 677 -4.41 -32.38 -21.19
CA SER A 677 -3.18 -32.10 -20.48
C SER A 677 -2.02 -32.91 -21.09
N LYS A 678 -1.22 -32.28 -21.95
CA LYS A 678 0.20 -32.66 -22.08
C LYS A 678 0.93 -32.46 -20.74
N SER A 679 0.36 -31.67 -19.82
CA SER A 679 0.85 -31.54 -18.44
C SER A 679 0.83 -32.84 -17.61
N LEU A 680 0.11 -33.89 -18.02
CA LEU A 680 0.19 -35.24 -17.44
C LEU A 680 1.45 -35.98 -17.92
N GLU A 681 1.97 -35.65 -19.12
CA GLU A 681 3.27 -36.13 -19.60
C GLU A 681 4.44 -35.37 -18.93
N TYR A 682 4.21 -34.13 -18.48
CA TYR A 682 5.16 -33.30 -17.73
C TYR A 682 4.97 -33.33 -16.20
N MET A 683 3.98 -34.09 -15.71
CA MET A 683 3.89 -34.40 -14.29
C MET A 683 5.16 -35.16 -13.92
N VAL A 684 5.95 -34.57 -13.03
CA VAL A 684 7.12 -35.25 -12.47
C VAL A 684 6.60 -36.53 -11.84
N LYS A 685 7.05 -37.68 -12.34
CA LYS A 685 6.93 -38.94 -11.61
C LYS A 685 7.74 -38.76 -10.34
N ILE A 686 7.06 -38.39 -9.25
CA ILE A 686 7.67 -38.29 -7.94
C ILE A 686 7.98 -39.74 -7.55
N ASP A 687 9.26 -40.08 -7.53
CA ASP A 687 9.71 -41.27 -6.84
C ASP A 687 9.40 -41.07 -5.35
N PRO A 688 8.48 -41.85 -4.74
CA PRO A 688 8.14 -41.70 -3.34
C PRO A 688 9.34 -41.95 -2.42
N HIS A 689 10.40 -42.60 -2.93
CA HIS A 689 11.60 -42.96 -2.18
C HIS A 689 12.76 -41.98 -2.43
N ASN A 690 12.67 -41.12 -3.46
CA ASN A 690 13.64 -40.06 -3.74
C ASN A 690 13.00 -38.89 -4.52
N PRO A 691 12.17 -38.07 -3.86
CA PRO A 691 11.47 -36.98 -4.54
C PRO A 691 12.48 -35.87 -4.89
N LYS A 692 12.98 -35.87 -6.12
CA LYS A 692 13.87 -34.82 -6.64
C LYS A 692 13.07 -33.61 -7.09
N PHE A 693 13.47 -32.42 -6.64
CA PHE A 693 12.83 -31.14 -6.98
C PHE A 693 13.82 -30.22 -7.71
N PRO A 694 13.44 -29.65 -8.87
CA PRO A 694 14.34 -28.81 -9.67
C PRO A 694 14.65 -27.44 -9.05
N ASP A 695 13.83 -26.96 -8.11
CA ASP A 695 13.94 -25.64 -7.47
C ASP A 695 14.66 -25.66 -6.12
N ILE A 696 15.06 -26.86 -5.67
CA ILE A 696 15.79 -27.10 -4.44
C ILE A 696 17.21 -27.53 -4.83
N PRO A 697 18.24 -26.67 -4.66
CA PRO A 697 19.61 -27.06 -4.91
C PRO A 697 19.93 -28.30 -4.06
N GLU A 698 20.42 -29.35 -4.73
CA GLU A 698 21.14 -30.43 -4.05
C GLU A 698 22.32 -29.76 -3.34
N GLU A 699 22.38 -29.85 -2.02
CA GLU A 699 23.59 -29.42 -1.31
C GLU A 699 24.66 -30.41 -1.75
N VAL A 700 25.64 -29.92 -2.51
CA VAL A 700 26.86 -30.68 -2.79
C VAL A 700 27.42 -31.04 -1.42
N GLU A 701 27.54 -32.33 -1.12
CA GLU A 701 28.15 -32.74 0.14
C GLU A 701 29.54 -32.09 0.24
N PRO A 702 29.96 -31.61 1.43
CA PRO A 702 31.31 -31.14 1.64
C PRO A 702 32.28 -32.34 1.53
N GLY A 703 32.57 -32.73 0.30
CA GLY A 703 33.28 -33.95 -0.07
C GLY A 703 33.43 -34.12 -1.58
N ASP A 704 32.45 -33.69 -2.38
CA ASP A 704 32.44 -33.93 -3.84
C ASP A 704 33.22 -32.89 -4.67
N ALA A 705 33.86 -31.91 -4.02
CA ALA A 705 34.74 -30.96 -4.69
C ALA A 705 36.10 -31.54 -5.15
N THR A 706 36.32 -32.87 -5.03
CA THR A 706 37.62 -33.50 -5.33
C THR A 706 37.66 -34.42 -6.55
N THR A 707 36.59 -34.53 -7.36
CA THR A 707 36.60 -35.41 -8.54
C THR A 707 36.18 -34.76 -9.87
N GLN A 708 36.38 -33.45 -10.03
CA GLN A 708 36.44 -32.84 -11.36
C GLN A 708 37.71 -32.00 -11.52
N THR A 709 38.83 -32.70 -11.68
CA THR A 709 39.99 -32.24 -12.45
C THR A 709 40.56 -33.41 -13.24
N THR A 710 40.14 -33.52 -14.50
CA THR A 710 40.99 -33.79 -15.66
C THR A 710 40.34 -33.19 -16.88
#